data_AF-A0A1M2VHX6-F1
#
_entry.id   AF-A0A1M2VHX6-F1
#
_cell.length_a   1.000
_cell.length_b   1.000
_cell.length_c   1.000
_cell.angle_alpha   90.00
_cell.angle_beta   90.00
_cell.angle_gamma   90.00
#
_symmetry.space_group_name_H-M   'P 1'
#
loop_
_entity.id
_entity.type
_entity.pdbx_description
1 polymer ?
#
loop_
_entity_poly.entity_id
_entity_poly.type
_entity_poly.pdbx_seq_one_letter_code
_entity_poly.pdbx_strand_id
1 'polypeptide(L)'
;MDIKMNTPGLPTTLQGGESEHLLSTNDLLEVLEGTVEAASAERCHTEPVREWLHRHLGNKDDRYVLSLRDWQKESADLQDGPSKNLATFILGVALLHQQSRETSVDAPVHPVSSGTIALIWDLIRDGIVDGCPRITPERTTQGFFAVPLCNLLDPEGHPKELISLHVWLADGERGIRDLAAYSHRSESRSWVLAGKGTHHSFDVREVERTELAQATHAVYNTIGDRGEGENKGDEYETWRRRGSLFLHAQDIRADAYTRNMSYVVPANSYHHTEVDPEEIYAVLIRRDVSNGSAADARVLGPKDGAEYIEQMRDPYTITAASLVDVVDTLRRFELLVQEGRQRSGEAEWEPAQRAIRDAIDVCSSPTSALLHEQRYLAIAIAELGNISRRFGHYERARTILEELLSTLAKPSLLCAEIYGELGIICRHLGRLDEAKSALEAQYAMAKELGWERGTCRAVGNLGMINYQLSQTTHDDGLLDTATRQLQDRVEQVRRLKETADGSRALDWNKLTAWEGIGLARLSLCHTARGNFQEAIETARASLDCNYASGDPTVVAMSRLFYGRALLLGGRRNEALAEFNPAGTCTPAMALCKEPSEEHRGYLGALVEDLGVRLDVVDEQGYSALDYAVFSGDDEAERLVIQGLERRLLRDQVKRHRTEAYLRKGYRELFQEALRPVLLENKSHDGLQRLRVVYADALAADKSKGELFDRLKFVRYRDFEKFGRLPMSTEGQTQVFNPKKAGEGGEANFIVFFSYTWCWNKKAGIPSPDDEEHTQYGRMIGALEAFLAQHPWIDPAKLGIWLVCPIFMCAAVLCADKFDQDYACVDQLSPATGVNALPLNLMQCNTVISLFDERYYSRAWCSLEVLIVQTLRRAWRMHSWYVYDKEGTLSEAPHGFAIDMTGKQLTYEEERPKLEFLERQSKLLG
;
A
#
# COMPACT_ATOMS: atom_id res chain seq x y z
N MET A 1 25.48 16.84 -36.71
CA MET A 1 25.91 17.63 -35.54
C MET A 1 25.28 16.98 -34.34
N ASP A 2 26.13 16.33 -33.55
CA ASP A 2 25.77 15.51 -32.39
C ASP A 2 25.03 16.31 -31.32
N ILE A 3 23.87 15.80 -30.89
CA ILE A 3 23.24 16.19 -29.63
C ILE A 3 23.03 14.91 -28.84
N LYS A 4 23.91 14.68 -27.86
CA LYS A 4 23.84 13.61 -26.87
C LYS A 4 22.53 13.76 -26.08
N MET A 5 21.62 12.81 -26.23
CA MET A 5 20.50 12.63 -25.30
C MET A 5 21.05 11.96 -24.03
N ASN A 6 21.17 12.71 -22.95
CA ASN A 6 21.30 12.17 -21.60
C ASN A 6 19.92 11.67 -21.17
N THR A 7 19.71 10.36 -21.23
CA THR A 7 18.60 9.70 -20.52
C THR A 7 18.93 9.64 -19.03
N PRO A 8 18.05 10.12 -18.12
CA PRO A 8 18.17 9.80 -16.71
C PRO A 8 17.87 8.32 -16.55
N GLY A 9 18.87 7.54 -16.13
CA GLY A 9 18.70 6.13 -15.83
C GLY A 9 17.61 5.94 -14.78
N LEU A 10 16.70 5.00 -15.05
CA LEU A 10 15.85 4.39 -14.01
C LEU A 10 16.74 4.03 -12.81
N PRO A 11 16.33 4.34 -11.57
CA PRO A 11 17.00 3.78 -10.42
C PRO A 11 16.82 2.27 -10.53
N THR A 12 17.89 1.61 -10.95
CA THR A 12 18.07 0.19 -10.71
C THR A 12 17.81 0.04 -9.23
N THR A 13 16.84 -0.79 -8.87
CA THR A 13 16.69 -1.29 -7.51
C THR A 13 18.08 -1.72 -7.07
N LEU A 14 18.70 -0.87 -6.26
CA LEU A 14 19.85 -1.24 -5.48
C LEU A 14 19.33 -2.43 -4.68
N GLN A 15 19.73 -3.64 -5.08
CA GLN A 15 20.03 -4.66 -4.10
C GLN A 15 20.99 -3.97 -3.14
N GLY A 16 20.44 -3.40 -2.07
CA GLY A 16 21.22 -2.85 -0.99
C GLY A 16 22.12 -3.99 -0.56
N GLY A 17 23.43 -3.82 -0.71
CA GLY A 17 24.36 -4.72 -0.06
C GLY A 17 23.97 -4.72 1.40
N GLU A 18 23.44 -5.85 1.89
CA GLU A 18 23.24 -6.04 3.31
C GLU A 18 24.61 -5.82 3.95
N SER A 19 24.76 -4.76 4.73
CA SER A 19 25.91 -4.62 5.58
C SER A 19 25.95 -5.87 6.46
N GLU A 20 26.96 -6.72 6.27
CA GLU A 20 27.15 -7.88 7.14
C GLU A 20 27.38 -7.36 8.56
N HIS A 21 26.38 -7.55 9.43
CA HIS A 21 26.49 -7.23 10.85
C HIS A 21 27.44 -8.24 11.49
N LEU A 22 28.60 -7.78 11.94
CA LEU A 22 29.67 -8.61 12.51
C LEU A 22 29.64 -8.54 14.04
N LEU A 23 29.53 -9.69 14.71
CA LEU A 23 29.51 -9.80 16.17
C LEU A 23 30.69 -10.64 16.65
N SER A 24 31.38 -10.18 17.70
CA SER A 24 32.49 -10.93 18.31
C SER A 24 32.01 -11.84 19.44
N THR A 25 32.69 -12.96 19.66
CA THR A 25 32.39 -13.88 20.77
C THR A 25 32.46 -13.18 22.14
N ASN A 26 33.33 -12.19 22.31
CA ASN A 26 33.44 -11.43 23.56
C ASN A 26 32.21 -10.55 23.81
N ASP A 27 31.69 -9.88 22.77
CA ASP A 27 30.49 -9.06 22.90
C ASP A 27 29.28 -9.94 23.28
N LEU A 28 29.19 -11.14 22.69
CA LEU A 28 28.14 -12.11 22.99
C LEU A 28 28.26 -12.66 24.42
N LEU A 29 29.47 -12.90 24.92
CA LEU A 29 29.70 -13.31 26.30
C LEU A 29 29.37 -12.19 27.30
N GLU A 30 29.78 -10.95 27.04
CA GLU A 30 29.46 -9.78 27.88
C GLU A 30 27.93 -9.60 27.97
N VAL A 31 27.22 -9.71 26.85
CA VAL A 31 25.75 -9.63 26.80
C VAL A 31 25.07 -10.82 27.47
N LEU A 32 25.62 -12.03 27.34
CA LEU A 32 25.11 -13.22 28.05
C LEU A 32 25.13 -12.98 29.56
N GLU A 33 26.26 -12.56 30.13
CA GLU A 33 26.34 -12.28 31.58
C GLU A 33 25.37 -11.19 32.01
N GLY A 34 25.30 -10.09 31.25
CA GLY A 34 24.37 -9.02 31.59
C GLY A 34 22.91 -9.43 31.44
N THR A 35 22.59 -10.36 30.53
CA THR A 35 21.26 -10.96 30.43
C THR A 35 20.97 -11.86 31.62
N VAL A 36 21.94 -12.66 32.09
CA VAL A 36 21.76 -13.50 33.30
C VAL A 36 21.46 -12.62 34.51
N GLU A 37 22.18 -11.52 34.67
CA GLU A 37 21.97 -10.55 35.75
C GLU A 37 20.59 -9.87 35.65
N ALA A 38 20.18 -9.46 34.46
CA ALA A 38 18.89 -8.80 34.24
C ALA A 38 17.69 -9.77 34.36
N ALA A 39 17.86 -11.04 33.98
CA ALA A 39 16.74 -11.93 33.66
C ALA A 39 16.60 -13.16 34.59
N SER A 40 17.29 -13.23 35.74
CA SER A 40 17.26 -14.42 36.63
C SER A 40 17.34 -15.75 35.87
N ALA A 41 18.10 -15.79 34.78
CA ALA A 41 18.07 -16.88 33.83
C ALA A 41 18.58 -18.17 34.49
N GLU A 42 17.82 -19.26 34.37
CA GLU A 42 18.18 -20.52 35.02
C GLU A 42 19.53 -21.05 34.50
N ARG A 43 20.39 -21.53 35.42
CA ARG A 43 21.72 -22.09 35.07
C ARG A 43 21.67 -23.21 34.02
N CYS A 44 20.57 -23.94 33.94
CA CYS A 44 20.38 -25.04 33.00
C CYS A 44 20.34 -24.61 31.52
N HIS A 45 20.00 -23.34 31.23
CA HIS A 45 19.91 -22.81 29.87
C HIS A 45 21.09 -21.90 29.51
N THR A 46 21.74 -21.31 30.51
CA THR A 46 22.85 -20.37 30.30
C THR A 46 24.19 -21.09 30.08
N GLU A 47 24.44 -22.22 30.75
CA GLU A 47 25.66 -23.03 30.57
C GLU A 47 25.81 -23.60 29.15
N PRO A 48 24.79 -24.19 28.51
CA PRO A 48 24.92 -24.66 27.13
C PRO A 48 25.29 -23.56 26.13
N VAL A 49 24.73 -22.36 26.30
CA VAL A 49 25.04 -21.18 25.46
C VAL A 49 26.46 -20.68 25.75
N ARG A 50 26.88 -20.65 27.01
CA ARG A 50 28.25 -20.30 27.43
C ARG A 50 29.28 -21.26 26.83
N GLU A 51 29.05 -22.57 26.93
CA GLU A 51 29.90 -23.60 26.34
C GLU A 51 29.94 -23.50 24.81
N TRP A 52 28.81 -23.18 24.18
CA TRP A 52 28.72 -22.94 22.75
C TRP A 52 29.57 -21.74 22.30
N LEU A 53 29.52 -20.61 23.02
CA LEU A 53 30.37 -19.46 22.75
C LEU A 53 31.85 -19.77 23.01
N HIS A 54 32.18 -20.46 24.09
CA HIS A 54 33.57 -20.82 24.41
C HIS A 54 34.20 -21.80 23.40
N ARG A 55 33.43 -22.68 22.76
CA ARG A 55 33.93 -23.54 21.66
C ARG A 55 34.51 -22.75 20.49
N HIS A 56 34.10 -21.50 20.34
CA HIS A 56 34.53 -20.59 19.28
C HIS A 56 35.65 -19.63 19.72
N LEU A 57 36.08 -19.69 21.00
CA LEU A 57 37.31 -19.05 21.44
C LEU A 57 38.49 -19.97 21.05
N GLY A 58 39.33 -19.52 20.11
CA GLY A 58 40.57 -20.22 19.81
C GLY A 58 41.49 -20.30 21.05
N ASN A 59 42.51 -21.17 21.01
CA ASN A 59 43.49 -21.38 22.10
C ASN A 59 44.39 -20.16 22.45
N LYS A 60 44.06 -18.96 21.97
CA LYS A 60 44.66 -17.66 22.26
C LYS A 60 43.57 -16.60 22.14
N ASP A 61 43.72 -15.45 22.82
CA ASP A 61 42.84 -14.26 22.86
C ASP A 61 42.46 -13.61 21.49
N ASP A 62 42.29 -14.41 20.43
CA ASP A 62 41.84 -13.97 19.12
C ASP A 62 40.32 -13.85 19.12
N ARG A 63 39.85 -12.61 18.92
CA ARG A 63 38.43 -12.27 18.73
C ARG A 63 37.86 -13.04 17.53
N TYR A 64 37.12 -14.11 17.76
CA TYR A 64 36.37 -14.78 16.71
C TYR A 64 35.15 -13.91 16.37
N VAL A 65 35.08 -13.46 15.11
CA VAL A 65 34.06 -12.53 14.61
C VAL A 65 33.36 -13.21 13.45
N LEU A 66 32.03 -13.35 13.54
CA LEU A 66 31.20 -13.90 12.48
C LEU A 66 30.11 -12.90 12.08
N SER A 67 29.57 -13.10 10.87
CA SER A 67 28.34 -12.43 10.48
C SER A 67 27.18 -12.92 11.35
N LEU A 68 26.17 -12.07 11.57
CA LEU A 68 24.94 -12.45 12.27
C LEU A 68 24.30 -13.71 11.68
N ARG A 69 24.30 -13.84 10.34
CA ARG A 69 23.77 -15.03 9.64
C ARG A 69 24.53 -16.29 9.99
N ASP A 70 25.85 -16.20 10.11
CA ASP A 70 26.66 -17.36 10.45
C ASP A 70 26.49 -17.71 11.93
N TRP A 71 26.41 -16.72 12.83
CA TRP A 71 26.04 -16.98 14.22
C TRP A 71 24.67 -17.67 14.36
N GLN A 72 23.66 -17.25 13.59
CA GLN A 72 22.35 -17.91 13.55
C GLN A 72 22.46 -19.37 13.08
N LYS A 73 23.28 -19.66 12.07
CA LYS A 73 23.52 -21.05 11.63
C LYS A 73 24.22 -21.87 12.73
N GLU A 74 25.26 -21.32 13.35
CA GLU A 74 26.01 -21.99 14.42
C GLU A 74 25.15 -22.24 15.66
N SER A 75 24.19 -21.37 15.97
CA SER A 75 23.26 -21.60 17.09
C SER A 75 22.33 -22.81 16.87
N ALA A 76 22.23 -23.34 15.64
CA ALA A 76 21.45 -24.54 15.36
C ALA A 76 22.00 -25.79 16.07
N ASP A 77 23.28 -25.79 16.42
CA ASP A 77 23.98 -26.89 17.12
C ASP A 77 23.56 -27.07 18.58
N LEU A 78 22.93 -26.06 19.18
CA LEU A 78 22.32 -26.19 20.50
C LEU A 78 21.21 -27.25 20.46
N GLN A 79 21.11 -28.10 21.49
CA GLN A 79 20.25 -29.28 21.45
C GLN A 79 18.82 -29.01 21.95
N ASP A 80 18.65 -28.05 22.86
CA ASP A 80 17.36 -27.69 23.46
C ASP A 80 16.82 -26.34 22.95
N GLY A 81 15.49 -26.25 22.86
CA GLY A 81 14.79 -25.03 22.40
C GLY A 81 15.09 -23.78 23.26
N PRO A 82 15.02 -23.84 24.60
CA PRO A 82 15.31 -22.70 25.46
C PRO A 82 16.71 -22.11 25.26
N SER A 83 17.75 -22.94 25.12
CA SER A 83 19.11 -22.45 24.81
C SER A 83 19.19 -21.79 23.44
N LYS A 84 18.45 -22.28 22.43
CA LYS A 84 18.36 -21.64 21.10
C LYS A 84 17.68 -20.28 21.16
N ASN A 85 16.59 -20.18 21.91
CA ASN A 85 15.87 -18.92 22.13
C ASN A 85 16.78 -17.92 22.85
N LEU A 86 17.48 -18.35 23.90
CA LEU A 86 18.45 -17.52 24.62
C LEU A 86 19.60 -17.05 23.72
N ALA A 87 20.17 -17.93 22.88
CA ALA A 87 21.20 -17.55 21.92
C ALA A 87 20.68 -16.51 20.91
N THR A 88 19.46 -16.71 20.37
CA THR A 88 18.81 -15.76 19.46
C THR A 88 18.58 -14.41 20.13
N PHE A 89 18.12 -14.42 21.38
CA PHE A 89 17.93 -13.22 22.21
C PHE A 89 19.24 -12.45 22.40
N ILE A 90 20.33 -13.15 22.75
CA ILE A 90 21.66 -12.55 22.95
C ILE A 90 22.18 -11.91 21.67
N LEU A 91 21.98 -12.54 20.51
CA LEU A 91 22.34 -11.95 19.22
C LEU A 91 21.61 -10.62 18.96
N GLY A 92 20.32 -10.54 19.29
CA GLY A 92 19.52 -9.32 19.16
C GLY A 92 20.00 -8.20 20.08
N VAL A 93 20.23 -8.51 21.36
CA VAL A 93 20.72 -7.53 22.35
C VAL A 93 22.14 -7.07 22.02
N ALA A 94 23.03 -7.98 21.61
CA ALA A 94 24.39 -7.64 21.22
C ALA A 94 24.44 -6.75 19.98
N LEU A 95 23.57 -7.00 18.99
CA LEU A 95 23.44 -6.14 17.83
C LEU A 95 22.97 -4.73 18.23
N LEU A 96 21.98 -4.62 19.12
CA LEU A 96 21.55 -3.33 19.66
C LEU A 96 22.68 -2.62 20.42
N HIS A 97 23.42 -3.35 21.25
CA HIS A 97 24.58 -2.83 21.98
C HIS A 97 25.64 -2.28 21.03
N GLN A 98 26.00 -3.00 19.97
CA GLN A 98 26.96 -2.55 18.96
C GLN A 98 26.49 -1.27 18.25
N GLN A 99 25.24 -1.27 17.77
CA GLN A 99 24.67 -0.11 17.05
C GLN A 99 24.62 1.15 17.93
N SER A 100 24.53 0.98 19.25
CA SER A 100 24.57 2.10 20.20
C SER A 100 25.95 2.75 20.35
N ARG A 101 27.06 2.02 20.08
CA ARG A 101 28.45 2.48 20.27
C ARG A 101 29.07 3.09 19.01
N GLU A 102 28.63 2.70 17.82
CA GLU A 102 29.18 3.17 16.53
C GLU A 102 28.80 4.64 16.20
N THR A 103 27.90 5.26 16.99
CA THR A 103 27.45 6.64 16.83
C THR A 103 28.20 7.56 17.80
N SER A 104 29.34 8.13 17.34
CA SER A 104 30.17 9.07 18.11
C SER A 104 29.42 10.34 18.51
N VAL A 105 29.86 10.99 19.60
CA VAL A 105 29.28 12.23 20.17
C VAL A 105 29.26 13.40 19.18
N ASP A 106 30.15 13.42 18.18
CA ASP A 106 30.27 14.50 17.17
C ASP A 106 29.72 14.11 15.78
N ALA A 107 29.19 12.90 15.61
CA ALA A 107 28.59 12.49 14.34
C ALA A 107 27.13 12.97 14.27
N PRO A 108 26.65 13.51 13.14
CA PRO A 108 25.22 13.77 12.97
C PRO A 108 24.47 12.46 13.24
N VAL A 109 23.33 12.55 13.95
CA VAL A 109 22.44 11.42 14.27
C VAL A 109 22.15 10.63 13.01
N HIS A 110 22.97 9.62 12.69
CA HIS A 110 22.67 8.68 11.63
C HIS A 110 21.72 7.68 12.27
N PRO A 111 20.43 7.70 11.93
CA PRO A 111 19.49 6.76 12.50
C PRO A 111 19.93 5.35 12.10
N VAL A 112 19.96 4.44 13.08
CA VAL A 112 20.04 2.99 12.80
C VAL A 112 18.97 2.68 11.75
N SER A 113 19.35 1.95 10.69
CA SER A 113 18.42 1.73 9.58
C SER A 113 17.14 1.06 10.08
N SER A 114 15.99 1.41 9.50
CA SER A 114 14.71 0.78 9.86
C SER A 114 14.74 -0.74 9.72
N GLY A 115 15.48 -1.25 8.72
CA GLY A 115 15.72 -2.69 8.53
C GLY A 115 16.52 -3.30 9.67
N THR A 116 17.55 -2.63 10.16
CA THR A 116 18.37 -3.09 11.30
C THR A 116 17.57 -3.10 12.60
N ILE A 117 16.74 -2.08 12.87
CA ILE A 117 15.84 -2.08 14.05
C ILE A 117 14.79 -3.20 13.97
N ALA A 118 14.24 -3.45 12.78
CA ALA A 118 13.31 -4.57 12.58
C ALA A 118 13.99 -5.91 12.88
N LEU A 119 15.20 -6.11 12.37
CA LEU A 119 16.00 -7.31 12.61
C LEU A 119 16.34 -7.52 14.10
N ILE A 120 16.73 -6.45 14.80
CA ILE A 120 16.97 -6.49 16.26
C ILE A 120 15.70 -6.91 17.00
N TRP A 121 14.57 -6.30 16.65
CA TRP A 121 13.28 -6.65 17.26
C TRP A 121 12.88 -8.10 17.00
N ASP A 122 13.06 -8.58 15.77
CA ASP A 122 12.74 -9.97 15.40
C ASP A 122 13.54 -10.96 16.26
N LEU A 123 14.85 -10.73 16.43
CA LEU A 123 15.71 -11.56 17.30
C LEU A 123 15.28 -11.53 18.77
N ILE A 124 14.95 -10.35 19.31
CA ILE A 124 14.51 -10.20 20.69
C ILE A 124 13.15 -10.88 20.90
N ARG A 125 12.19 -10.68 19.99
CA ARG A 125 10.86 -11.28 20.03
C ARG A 125 10.96 -12.81 19.98
N ASP A 126 11.64 -13.34 18.97
CA ASP A 126 11.78 -14.78 18.75
C ASP A 126 12.55 -15.44 19.89
N GLY A 127 13.46 -14.69 20.53
CA GLY A 127 14.21 -15.11 21.70
C GLY A 127 13.45 -15.10 23.02
N ILE A 128 12.32 -14.40 23.17
CA ILE A 128 11.47 -14.36 24.39
C ILE A 128 10.32 -15.39 24.33
N VAL A 129 10.21 -16.15 23.24
CA VAL A 129 9.16 -17.18 23.03
C VAL A 129 9.23 -18.28 24.11
N ASP A 130 8.06 -18.73 24.56
CA ASP A 130 7.86 -19.73 25.63
C ASP A 130 8.39 -19.32 27.03
N GLY A 131 8.68 -18.03 27.24
CA GLY A 131 9.03 -17.50 28.56
C GLY A 131 10.47 -17.79 29.01
N CYS A 132 11.37 -18.09 28.07
CA CYS A 132 12.81 -18.18 28.31
C CYS A 132 13.53 -17.14 27.42
N PRO A 133 14.35 -16.23 27.97
CA PRO A 133 14.69 -16.07 29.38
C PRO A 133 13.48 -15.61 30.23
N ARG A 134 13.44 -16.03 31.50
CA ARG A 134 12.39 -15.64 32.45
C ARG A 134 12.60 -14.21 32.94
N ILE A 135 12.25 -13.24 32.11
CA ILE A 135 12.32 -11.83 32.47
C ILE A 135 11.03 -11.44 33.20
N THR A 136 11.16 -10.84 34.38
CA THR A 136 10.05 -10.24 35.12
C THR A 136 9.94 -8.75 34.75
N PRO A 137 8.87 -8.32 34.07
CA PRO A 137 8.63 -6.90 33.82
C PRO A 137 8.35 -6.16 35.13
N GLU A 138 8.82 -4.92 35.22
CA GLU A 138 8.55 -4.04 36.34
C GLU A 138 7.68 -2.86 35.90
N ARG A 139 6.61 -2.58 36.65
CA ARG A 139 5.79 -1.39 36.41
C ARG A 139 6.47 -0.17 37.01
N THR A 140 6.84 0.78 36.17
CA THR A 140 7.55 1.99 36.59
C THR A 140 6.60 3.02 37.18
N THR A 141 7.15 3.97 37.94
CA THR A 141 6.39 5.11 38.49
C THR A 141 5.81 6.04 37.43
N GLN A 142 6.28 5.92 36.19
CA GLN A 142 5.78 6.67 35.04
C GLN A 142 4.63 5.92 34.33
N GLY A 143 4.20 4.77 34.86
CA GLY A 143 3.04 4.00 34.40
C GLY A 143 3.27 3.18 33.12
N PHE A 144 4.53 2.88 32.79
CA PHE A 144 4.89 1.94 31.74
C PHE A 144 5.62 0.73 32.32
N PHE A 145 5.59 -0.40 31.62
CA PHE A 145 6.35 -1.59 31.96
C PHE A 145 7.78 -1.51 31.41
N ALA A 146 8.77 -1.70 32.27
CA ALA A 146 10.16 -1.88 31.90
C ALA A 146 10.50 -3.37 31.92
N VAL A 147 10.93 -3.91 30.78
CA VAL A 147 11.43 -5.27 30.62
C VAL A 147 12.95 -5.19 30.55
N PRO A 148 13.68 -5.58 31.61
CA PRO A 148 15.14 -5.51 31.62
C PRO A 148 15.71 -6.59 30.69
N LEU A 149 16.33 -6.17 29.59
CA LEU A 149 16.88 -7.09 28.59
C LEU A 149 18.33 -7.46 28.90
N CYS A 150 19.12 -6.51 29.40
CA CYS A 150 20.52 -6.72 29.75
C CYS A 150 21.04 -5.65 30.72
N ASN A 151 21.80 -6.07 31.73
CA ASN A 151 22.49 -5.21 32.69
C ASN A 151 23.99 -5.52 32.67
N LEU A 152 24.76 -4.76 31.88
CA LEU A 152 26.21 -4.93 31.80
C LEU A 152 26.89 -4.31 33.01
N LEU A 153 27.82 -5.04 33.63
CA LEU A 153 28.56 -4.61 34.81
C LEU A 153 29.98 -4.16 34.46
N ASP A 154 30.54 -3.24 35.24
CA ASP A 154 31.97 -2.93 35.24
C ASP A 154 32.78 -4.05 35.95
N PRO A 155 34.12 -4.07 35.85
CA PRO A 155 34.96 -5.05 36.55
C PRO A 155 34.80 -5.05 38.07
N GLU A 156 34.33 -3.95 38.65
CA GLU A 156 34.04 -3.77 40.06
C GLU A 156 32.64 -4.28 40.48
N GLY A 157 31.80 -4.68 39.52
CA GLY A 157 30.46 -5.21 39.74
C GLY A 157 29.36 -4.15 39.79
N HIS A 158 29.62 -2.89 39.42
CA HIS A 158 28.61 -1.85 39.31
C HIS A 158 27.95 -1.83 37.93
N PRO A 159 26.66 -1.45 37.82
CA PRO A 159 26.00 -1.27 36.53
C PRO A 159 26.74 -0.25 35.65
N LYS A 160 27.18 -0.71 34.48
CA LYS A 160 27.84 0.09 33.45
C LYS A 160 26.86 0.47 32.35
N GLU A 161 26.00 -0.44 31.92
CA GLU A 161 25.03 -0.18 30.85
C GLU A 161 23.74 -0.97 31.06
N LEU A 162 22.60 -0.30 30.88
CA LEU A 162 21.27 -0.90 31.00
C LEU A 162 20.55 -0.85 29.66
N ILE A 163 20.06 -2.00 29.20
CA ILE A 163 19.23 -2.14 28.00
C ILE A 163 17.86 -2.68 28.44
N SER A 164 16.80 -1.96 28.10
CA SER A 164 15.42 -2.32 28.47
C SER A 164 14.43 -2.04 27.35
N LEU A 165 13.35 -2.82 27.32
CA LEU A 165 12.16 -2.53 26.52
C LEU A 165 11.13 -1.84 27.41
N HIS A 166 10.68 -0.65 27.02
CA HIS A 166 9.64 0.10 27.73
C HIS A 166 8.34 0.02 26.95
N VAL A 167 7.24 -0.38 27.61
CA VAL A 167 5.92 -0.57 26.99
C VAL A 167 4.84 0.16 27.81
N TRP A 168 4.18 1.11 27.17
CA TRP A 168 2.94 1.73 27.64
C TRP A 168 1.78 0.95 27.03
N LEU A 169 0.87 0.43 27.86
CA LEU A 169 -0.33 -0.33 27.42
C LEU A 169 -1.57 0.54 27.45
N ALA A 170 -2.61 0.31 26.66
CA ALA A 170 -3.85 1.10 26.73
C ALA A 170 -4.79 0.65 27.89
N ASP A 171 -4.22 0.40 29.07
CA ASP A 171 -4.89 -0.10 30.28
C ASP A 171 -5.51 1.01 31.16
N GLY A 172 -5.36 2.28 30.76
CA GLY A 172 -5.80 3.45 31.55
C GLY A 172 -4.93 3.75 32.78
N GLU A 173 -3.96 2.90 33.09
CA GLU A 173 -3.17 2.96 34.31
C GLU A 173 -1.84 3.70 34.06
N ARG A 174 -1.92 4.99 33.69
CA ARG A 174 -0.74 5.84 33.41
C ARG A 174 -0.07 6.40 34.68
N GLY A 175 1.17 6.86 34.56
CA GLY A 175 1.86 7.56 35.64
C GLY A 175 1.17 8.87 36.00
N ILE A 176 1.28 9.29 37.26
CA ILE A 176 0.72 10.57 37.72
C ILE A 176 1.30 11.71 36.89
N ARG A 177 0.43 12.40 36.14
CA ARG A 177 0.80 13.49 35.22
C ARG A 177 1.59 14.61 35.90
N ASP A 178 1.27 14.90 37.16
CA ASP A 178 1.95 15.96 37.91
C ASP A 178 3.37 15.57 38.34
N LEU A 179 3.75 14.27 38.26
CA LEU A 179 5.08 13.71 38.56
C LEU A 179 5.81 13.19 37.31
N ALA A 180 5.39 13.66 36.15
CA ALA A 180 5.76 13.12 34.85
C ALA A 180 7.18 13.51 34.39
N ALA A 181 7.71 14.64 34.87
CA ALA A 181 9.01 15.16 34.45
C ALA A 181 10.13 14.68 35.38
N TYR A 182 11.14 14.03 34.80
CA TYR A 182 12.26 13.46 35.54
C TYR A 182 13.57 13.60 34.77
N SER A 183 14.69 13.48 35.49
CA SER A 183 16.03 13.50 34.90
C SER A 183 16.75 12.19 35.15
N HIS A 184 17.49 11.70 34.14
CA HIS A 184 18.45 10.62 34.32
C HIS A 184 19.86 11.18 34.46
N ARG A 185 20.71 10.54 35.27
CA ARG A 185 22.14 10.93 35.37
C ARG A 185 22.95 10.58 34.14
N SER A 186 22.46 9.60 33.38
CA SER A 186 23.10 9.05 32.20
C SER A 186 22.42 9.52 30.93
N GLU A 187 23.20 9.59 29.84
CA GLU A 187 22.63 9.69 28.51
C GLU A 187 21.78 8.43 28.24
N SER A 188 20.59 8.64 27.68
CA SER A 188 19.77 7.56 27.17
C SER A 188 19.56 7.69 25.67
N ARG A 189 19.57 6.55 24.99
CA ARG A 189 19.25 6.44 23.57
C ARG A 189 18.05 5.53 23.41
N SER A 190 17.09 5.98 22.61
CA SER A 190 15.78 5.37 22.47
C SER A 190 15.48 5.08 21.01
N TRP A 191 14.94 3.89 20.73
CA TRP A 191 14.46 3.46 19.41
C TRP A 191 13.00 3.04 19.50
N VAL A 192 12.14 3.71 18.75
CA VAL A 192 10.69 3.47 18.80
C VAL A 192 10.36 2.22 17.98
N LEU A 193 9.78 1.23 18.67
CA LEU A 193 9.33 -0.01 18.06
C LEU A 193 7.90 0.09 17.55
N ALA A 194 6.99 0.72 18.29
CA ALA A 194 5.57 0.74 17.95
C ALA A 194 4.88 1.94 18.62
N GLY A 195 3.78 2.40 18.02
CA GLY A 195 2.96 3.48 18.55
C GLY A 195 3.54 4.86 18.30
N LYS A 196 2.94 5.83 19.00
CA LYS A 196 3.33 7.24 18.98
C LYS A 196 3.46 7.78 20.41
N GLY A 197 4.55 8.50 20.67
CA GLY A 197 4.76 9.22 21.92
C GLY A 197 5.31 10.61 21.65
N THR A 198 4.94 11.58 22.49
CA THR A 198 5.47 12.95 22.44
C THR A 198 6.50 13.12 23.55
N HIS A 199 7.72 13.45 23.18
CA HIS A 199 8.80 13.67 24.13
C HIS A 199 8.96 15.15 24.41
N HIS A 200 8.86 15.52 25.69
CA HIS A 200 9.01 16.87 26.20
C HIS A 200 10.37 17.03 26.85
N SER A 201 11.06 18.13 26.56
CA SER A 201 12.30 18.55 27.21
C SER A 201 12.06 19.83 28.00
N PHE A 202 12.65 19.92 29.19
CA PHE A 202 12.46 21.06 30.10
C PHE A 202 13.77 21.79 30.36
N ASP A 203 13.73 23.12 30.34
CA ASP A 203 14.74 23.95 30.97
C ASP A 203 14.39 24.14 32.44
N VAL A 204 15.28 23.74 33.34
CA VAL A 204 15.02 23.65 34.78
C VAL A 204 16.09 24.39 35.56
N ARG A 205 15.66 25.37 36.35
CA ARG A 205 16.53 26.16 37.23
C ARG A 205 16.09 26.07 38.69
N GLU A 206 17.07 25.99 39.59
CA GLU A 206 16.82 26.09 41.03
C GLU A 206 16.36 27.49 41.42
N VAL A 207 15.33 27.58 42.26
CA VAL A 207 14.76 28.85 42.71
C VAL A 207 15.19 29.11 44.14
N GLU A 208 15.83 30.26 44.37
CA GLU A 208 16.24 30.68 45.70
C GLU A 208 15.05 30.97 46.61
N ARG A 209 15.23 30.85 47.93
CA ARG A 209 14.17 31.08 48.93
C ARG A 209 13.56 32.48 48.86
N THR A 210 14.30 33.47 48.38
CA THR A 210 13.87 34.86 48.19
C THR A 210 12.95 35.04 46.97
N GLU A 211 12.94 34.09 46.03
CA GLU A 211 12.21 34.16 44.75
C GLU A 211 11.15 33.06 44.58
N LEU A 212 10.67 32.47 45.68
CA LEU A 212 9.68 31.39 45.69
C LEU A 212 8.43 31.64 44.83
N ALA A 213 8.08 32.90 44.57
CA ALA A 213 7.00 33.27 43.65
C ALA A 213 7.23 32.79 42.20
N GLN A 214 8.48 32.64 41.77
CA GLN A 214 8.84 32.18 40.42
C GLN A 214 8.89 30.65 40.29
N ALA A 215 8.87 29.90 41.40
CA ALA A 215 8.89 28.45 41.36
C ALA A 215 7.60 27.86 40.76
N THR A 216 7.75 26.89 39.86
CA THR A 216 6.63 26.15 39.25
C THR A 216 6.49 24.75 39.83
N HIS A 217 7.59 24.13 40.26
CA HIS A 217 7.64 22.74 40.73
C HIS A 217 8.38 22.58 42.07
N ALA A 218 8.13 21.48 42.75
CA ALA A 218 8.90 20.99 43.90
C ALA A 218 9.56 19.65 43.55
N VAL A 219 10.65 19.28 44.25
CA VAL A 219 11.31 17.99 44.03
C VAL A 219 10.67 16.90 44.89
N TYR A 220 10.39 15.75 44.26
CA TYR A 220 9.88 14.55 44.90
C TYR A 220 10.91 13.42 44.81
N ASN A 221 11.03 12.64 45.89
CA ASN A 221 11.89 11.45 45.99
C ASN A 221 11.05 10.25 46.45
N THR A 222 11.45 9.03 46.06
CA THR A 222 10.82 7.80 46.55
C THR A 222 11.25 7.50 48.00
N ILE A 223 10.35 6.91 48.79
CA ILE A 223 10.58 6.66 50.24
C ILE A 223 11.57 5.50 50.51
N GLY A 224 11.95 4.70 49.50
CA GLY A 224 12.86 3.56 49.66
C GLY A 224 14.36 3.88 49.68
N ASP A 225 14.81 5.03 49.20
CA ASP A 225 16.23 5.26 48.88
C ASP A 225 17.09 5.73 50.08
N ARG A 226 16.45 6.13 51.20
CA ARG A 226 17.14 6.65 52.40
C ARG A 226 16.38 6.39 53.71
N GLY A 227 16.08 5.13 54.03
CA GLY A 227 15.94 4.63 55.42
C GLY A 227 14.98 5.30 56.42
N GLU A 228 14.13 6.26 56.05
CA GLU A 228 13.18 6.92 56.98
C GLU A 228 11.77 7.00 56.37
N GLY A 229 10.97 5.95 56.62
CA GLY A 229 9.54 5.88 56.34
C GLY A 229 9.07 4.45 56.06
N GLU A 230 7.92 4.04 56.60
CA GLU A 230 7.30 2.76 56.27
C GLU A 230 6.68 2.84 54.85
N ASN A 231 7.23 2.09 53.90
CA ASN A 231 6.59 1.87 52.60
C ASN A 231 5.33 1.01 52.83
N LYS A 232 4.15 1.43 52.35
CA LYS A 232 2.87 0.81 52.71
C LYS A 232 2.56 -0.54 52.02
N GLY A 233 3.50 -1.15 51.31
CA GLY A 233 3.37 -2.49 50.71
C GLY A 233 3.94 -2.57 49.29
N ASP A 234 3.92 -3.77 48.70
CA ASP A 234 4.44 -4.06 47.34
C ASP A 234 3.57 -3.49 46.20
N GLU A 235 2.32 -3.10 46.50
CA GLU A 235 1.32 -2.65 45.52
C GLU A 235 1.44 -1.16 45.12
N TYR A 236 2.13 -0.33 45.93
CA TYR A 236 2.22 1.11 45.70
C TYR A 236 3.63 1.64 45.97
N GLU A 237 4.06 2.61 45.18
CA GLU A 237 5.26 3.41 45.42
C GLU A 237 4.88 4.79 45.97
N THR A 238 5.43 5.14 47.13
CA THR A 238 5.16 6.44 47.77
C THR A 238 6.29 7.43 47.49
N TRP A 239 5.90 8.57 46.92
CA TRP A 239 6.74 9.75 46.69
C TRP A 239 6.59 10.73 47.84
N ARG A 240 7.71 11.25 48.35
CA ARG A 240 7.75 12.30 49.36
C ARG A 240 8.31 13.59 48.79
N ARG A 241 7.61 14.70 49.02
CA ARG A 241 8.08 16.05 48.67
C ARG A 241 9.27 16.44 49.54
N ARG A 242 10.36 16.89 48.90
CA ARG A 242 11.53 17.42 49.59
C ARG A 242 11.27 18.86 50.02
N GLY A 243 10.92 19.06 51.28
CA GLY A 243 10.30 20.29 51.84
C GLY A 243 11.05 21.63 51.76
N SER A 244 12.11 21.79 50.95
CA SER A 244 12.77 23.08 50.75
C SER A 244 13.43 23.31 49.38
N LEU A 245 13.26 22.40 48.41
CA LEU A 245 13.86 22.52 47.08
C LEU A 245 12.78 22.79 46.03
N PHE A 246 12.79 24.00 45.50
CA PHE A 246 11.83 24.48 44.50
C PHE A 246 12.53 24.79 43.19
N LEU A 247 11.88 24.45 42.09
CA LEU A 247 12.41 24.56 40.74
C LEU A 247 11.46 25.36 39.85
N HIS A 248 12.03 26.08 38.89
CA HIS A 248 11.29 26.64 37.78
C HIS A 248 11.62 25.81 36.55
N ALA A 249 10.63 25.05 36.09
CA ALA A 249 10.70 24.27 34.85
C ALA A 249 9.84 24.93 33.76
N GLN A 250 10.40 25.09 32.57
CA GLN A 250 9.73 25.56 31.37
C GLN A 250 9.90 24.54 30.25
N ASP A 251 8.82 24.17 29.57
CA ASP A 251 8.88 23.32 28.37
C ASP A 251 9.57 24.11 27.24
N ILE A 252 10.64 23.53 26.71
CA ILE A 252 11.44 24.13 25.63
C ILE A 252 11.21 23.43 24.30
N ARG A 253 10.75 22.16 24.31
CA ARG A 253 10.64 21.35 23.10
C ARG A 253 9.73 20.15 23.32
N ALA A 254 8.80 19.96 22.40
CA ALA A 254 7.94 18.77 22.32
C ALA A 254 8.05 18.17 20.91
N ASP A 255 8.62 16.97 20.79
CA ASP A 255 8.72 16.25 19.51
C ASP A 255 7.93 14.94 19.57
N ALA A 256 7.12 14.68 18.54
CA ALA A 256 6.45 13.39 18.37
C ALA A 256 7.38 12.37 17.70
N TYR A 257 7.48 11.17 18.28
CA TYR A 257 8.23 10.04 17.76
C TYR A 257 7.29 8.86 17.47
N THR A 258 7.48 8.24 16.30
CA THR A 258 6.73 7.07 15.83
C THR A 258 7.68 5.93 15.46
N ARG A 259 7.14 4.74 15.19
CA ARG A 259 7.92 3.54 14.80
C ARG A 259 9.07 3.85 13.83
N ASN A 260 10.23 3.25 14.11
CA ASN A 260 11.52 3.40 13.43
C ASN A 260 12.23 4.76 13.59
N MET A 261 11.69 5.69 14.37
CA MET A 261 12.43 6.88 14.79
C MET A 261 13.29 6.58 16.02
N SER A 262 14.32 7.38 16.23
CA SER A 262 15.17 7.34 17.42
C SER A 262 15.39 8.74 17.98
N TYR A 263 15.70 8.82 19.27
CA TYR A 263 16.05 10.05 19.96
C TYR A 263 17.05 9.80 21.08
N VAL A 264 17.71 10.88 21.51
CA VAL A 264 18.71 10.87 22.57
C VAL A 264 18.27 11.86 23.64
N VAL A 265 18.35 11.42 24.89
CA VAL A 265 18.13 12.28 26.06
C VAL A 265 19.48 12.51 26.73
N PRO A 266 19.99 13.75 26.77
CA PRO A 266 21.25 14.06 27.43
C PRO A 266 21.21 13.77 28.93
N ALA A 267 22.38 13.44 29.49
CA ALA A 267 22.56 13.31 30.94
C ALA A 267 22.12 14.58 31.68
N ASN A 268 21.45 14.40 32.81
CA ASN A 268 20.90 15.44 33.70
C ASN A 268 19.88 16.39 33.05
N SER A 269 19.33 16.05 31.89
CA SER A 269 18.22 16.80 31.28
C SER A 269 16.88 16.29 31.80
N TYR A 270 15.99 17.22 32.14
CA TYR A 270 14.64 16.89 32.54
C TYR A 270 13.77 16.67 31.31
N HIS A 271 13.06 15.55 31.31
CA HIS A 271 12.22 15.16 30.20
C HIS A 271 10.99 14.37 30.68
N HIS A 272 10.03 14.23 29.78
CA HIS A 272 8.87 13.36 29.93
C HIS A 272 8.45 12.81 28.58
N THR A 273 7.93 11.59 28.53
CA THR A 273 7.30 11.04 27.34
C THR A 273 5.80 10.91 27.59
N GLU A 274 5.02 11.76 26.95
CA GLU A 274 3.56 11.76 26.97
C GLU A 274 3.05 10.76 25.92
N VAL A 275 2.20 9.82 26.35
CA VAL A 275 1.53 8.83 25.52
C VAL A 275 0.04 8.90 25.81
N ASP A 276 -0.79 8.92 24.76
CA ASP A 276 -2.26 8.91 24.91
C ASP A 276 -2.68 7.68 25.75
N PRO A 277 -3.55 7.84 26.77
CA PRO A 277 -4.00 6.72 27.61
C PRO A 277 -4.64 5.56 26.84
N GLU A 278 -5.19 5.82 25.64
CA GLU A 278 -5.77 4.80 24.77
C GLU A 278 -4.78 4.25 23.72
N GLU A 279 -3.54 4.73 23.71
CA GLU A 279 -2.49 4.26 22.80
C GLU A 279 -1.47 3.36 23.51
N ILE A 280 -0.93 2.43 22.74
CA ILE A 280 0.18 1.59 23.11
C ILE A 280 1.43 2.21 22.51
N TYR A 281 2.50 2.26 23.28
CA TYR A 281 3.79 2.80 22.82
C TYR A 281 4.92 1.91 23.31
N ALA A 282 5.90 1.64 22.46
CA ALA A 282 6.97 0.71 22.76
C ALA A 282 8.32 1.23 22.27
N VAL A 283 9.32 1.20 23.16
CA VAL A 283 10.64 1.79 22.91
C VAL A 283 11.73 0.88 23.49
N LEU A 284 12.75 0.58 22.69
CA LEU A 284 14.02 0.04 23.21
C LEU A 284 14.88 1.19 23.72
N ILE A 285 15.41 1.07 24.93
CA ILE A 285 16.24 2.11 25.54
C ILE A 285 17.58 1.52 25.99
N ARG A 286 18.66 2.23 25.69
CA ARG A 286 20.01 2.00 26.21
C ARG A 286 20.44 3.17 27.08
N ARG A 287 20.95 2.89 28.29
CA ARG A 287 21.44 3.90 29.26
C ARG A 287 22.87 3.60 29.69
N ASP A 288 23.75 4.60 29.62
CA ASP A 288 25.17 4.47 30.02
C ASP A 288 25.40 4.94 31.46
N VAL A 289 25.55 4.00 32.39
CA VAL A 289 25.57 4.25 33.84
C VAL A 289 27.00 4.42 34.41
N SER A 290 28.02 4.31 33.55
CA SER A 290 29.45 4.21 33.91
C SER A 290 30.07 5.35 34.75
N ASN A 291 29.44 6.54 34.82
CA ASN A 291 30.03 7.75 35.44
C ASN A 291 29.28 8.31 36.68
N GLY A 292 28.42 7.53 37.36
CA GLY A 292 27.50 8.07 38.38
C GLY A 292 27.86 7.85 39.86
N SER A 293 28.45 8.84 40.54
CA SER A 293 28.39 8.95 42.02
C SER A 293 26.96 9.25 42.50
N ALA A 294 26.56 8.73 43.67
CA ALA A 294 25.20 8.62 44.22
C ALA A 294 24.46 9.96 44.59
N ALA A 295 24.29 10.93 43.68
CA ALA A 295 23.49 12.16 43.94
C ALA A 295 22.14 12.24 43.18
N ASP A 296 21.02 11.93 43.87
CA ASP A 296 19.58 12.06 43.55
C ASP A 296 19.14 12.21 42.08
N ALA A 297 18.59 11.15 41.46
CA ALA A 297 17.67 11.33 40.32
C ALA A 297 16.41 12.04 40.84
N ARG A 298 16.02 13.18 40.23
CA ARG A 298 14.96 14.06 40.75
C ARG A 298 13.72 13.97 39.88
N VAL A 299 12.56 13.77 40.51
CA VAL A 299 11.26 13.93 39.87
C VAL A 299 10.69 15.29 40.23
N LEU A 300 10.17 15.98 39.23
CA LEU A 300 9.46 17.25 39.41
C LEU A 300 8.01 16.95 39.72
N GLY A 301 7.50 17.57 40.78
CA GLY A 301 6.11 17.54 41.14
C GLY A 301 5.51 18.92 41.36
N PRO A 302 4.20 19.00 41.64
CA PRO A 302 3.52 20.27 41.82
C PRO A 302 4.09 21.00 43.04
N LYS A 303 4.41 22.28 42.88
CA LYS A 303 4.98 23.12 43.97
C LYS A 303 4.14 23.05 45.25
N ASP A 304 2.83 23.18 45.11
CA ASP A 304 1.86 23.17 46.22
C ASP A 304 1.20 21.79 46.40
N GLY A 305 1.84 20.73 45.88
CA GLY A 305 1.36 19.35 45.98
C GLY A 305 1.36 18.78 47.40
N ALA A 306 0.71 17.63 47.55
CA ALA A 306 0.73 16.85 48.78
C ALA A 306 2.17 16.48 49.19
N GLU A 307 2.42 16.35 50.49
CA GLU A 307 3.73 15.90 50.99
C GLU A 307 4.02 14.46 50.57
N TYR A 308 2.97 13.65 50.42
CA TYR A 308 3.05 12.25 50.00
C TYR A 308 2.12 12.01 48.82
N ILE A 309 2.62 11.32 47.80
CA ILE A 309 1.85 10.91 46.61
C ILE A 309 2.07 9.42 46.40
N GLU A 310 1.00 8.63 46.31
CA GLU A 310 1.05 7.18 46.13
C GLU A 310 0.76 6.84 44.65
N GLN A 311 1.63 6.05 44.02
CA GLN A 311 1.49 5.56 42.64
C GLN A 311 1.32 4.04 42.67
N MET A 312 0.32 3.52 41.94
CA MET A 312 0.11 2.07 41.84
C MET A 312 1.27 1.40 41.09
N ARG A 313 1.80 0.30 41.64
CA ARG A 313 2.87 -0.53 41.07
C ARG A 313 2.35 -1.83 40.44
N ASP A 314 1.03 -2.00 40.36
CA ASP A 314 0.27 -3.26 40.21
C ASP A 314 1.10 -4.52 39.85
N PRO A 315 1.17 -5.54 40.74
CA PRO A 315 2.21 -6.54 40.67
C PRO A 315 1.81 -7.83 39.91
N TYR A 316 2.73 -8.33 39.08
CA TYR A 316 2.96 -9.77 38.79
C TYR A 316 2.07 -10.57 37.81
N THR A 317 1.08 -10.02 37.11
CA THR A 317 0.28 -10.85 36.17
C THR A 317 0.77 -10.85 34.72
N ILE A 318 1.48 -9.80 34.29
CA ILE A 318 1.93 -9.67 32.91
C ILE A 318 3.34 -10.26 32.70
N THR A 319 3.50 -11.07 31.66
CA THR A 319 4.78 -11.68 31.31
C THR A 319 5.50 -10.86 30.25
N ALA A 320 6.83 -10.97 30.17
CA ALA A 320 7.61 -10.36 29.09
C ALA A 320 7.12 -10.84 27.70
N ALA A 321 6.74 -12.11 27.58
CA ALA A 321 6.17 -12.67 26.36
C ALA A 321 4.85 -12.00 25.95
N SER A 322 3.95 -11.71 26.90
CA SER A 322 2.71 -10.98 26.63
C SER A 322 2.97 -9.55 26.15
N LEU A 323 3.91 -8.83 26.78
CA LEU A 323 4.28 -7.49 26.34
C LEU A 323 4.89 -7.50 24.93
N VAL A 324 5.77 -8.46 24.65
CA VAL A 324 6.37 -8.65 23.33
C VAL A 324 5.31 -8.96 22.27
N ASP A 325 4.33 -9.82 22.59
CA ASP A 325 3.21 -10.15 21.69
C ASP A 325 2.32 -8.93 21.38
N VAL A 326 2.03 -8.10 22.39
CA VAL A 326 1.34 -6.81 22.19
C VAL A 326 2.12 -5.91 21.24
N VAL A 327 3.42 -5.73 21.47
CA VAL A 327 4.27 -4.87 20.63
C VAL A 327 4.37 -5.41 19.22
N ASP A 328 4.53 -6.72 19.04
CA ASP A 328 4.64 -7.34 17.71
C ASP A 328 3.31 -7.27 16.94
N THR A 329 2.20 -7.55 17.61
CA THR A 329 0.86 -7.44 17.02
C THR A 329 0.57 -6.00 16.58
N LEU A 330 0.93 -5.01 17.40
CA LEU A 330 0.81 -3.60 17.02
C LEU A 330 1.71 -3.23 15.85
N ARG A 331 2.96 -3.68 15.83
CA ARG A 331 3.88 -3.46 14.70
C ARG A 331 3.31 -4.02 13.41
N ARG A 332 2.76 -5.24 13.44
CA ARG A 332 2.11 -5.87 12.29
C ARG A 332 0.90 -5.06 11.82
N PHE A 333 0.04 -4.63 12.75
CA PHE A 333 -1.08 -3.75 12.44
C PHE A 333 -0.63 -2.46 11.74
N GLU A 334 0.36 -1.76 12.31
CA GLU A 334 0.87 -0.51 11.74
C GLU A 334 1.48 -0.69 10.36
N LEU A 335 2.19 -1.80 10.12
CA LEU A 335 2.74 -2.14 8.81
C LEU A 335 1.63 -2.34 7.78
N LEU A 336 0.58 -3.10 8.11
CA LEU A 336 -0.56 -3.35 7.23
C LEU A 336 -1.35 -2.06 6.94
N VAL A 337 -1.56 -1.20 7.94
CA VAL A 337 -2.20 0.11 7.74
C VAL A 337 -1.32 1.03 6.89
N GLN A 338 0.00 1.04 7.11
CA GLN A 338 0.94 1.81 6.30
C GLN A 338 0.95 1.33 4.85
N GLU A 339 0.99 0.01 4.63
CA GLU A 339 0.88 -0.59 3.29
C GLU A 339 -0.45 -0.18 2.64
N GLY A 340 -1.57 -0.33 3.35
CA GLY A 340 -2.88 0.08 2.87
C GLY A 340 -2.93 1.54 2.42
N ARG A 341 -2.35 2.45 3.23
CA ARG A 341 -2.25 3.88 2.90
C ARG A 341 -1.34 4.15 1.71
N GLN A 342 -0.19 3.46 1.63
CA GLN A 342 0.75 3.63 0.52
C GLN A 342 0.11 3.16 -0.80
N ARG A 343 -0.44 1.95 -0.82
CA ARG A 343 -1.13 1.37 -1.98
C ARG A 343 -2.31 2.25 -2.42
N SER A 344 -3.06 2.80 -1.46
CA SER A 344 -4.12 3.79 -1.72
C SER A 344 -3.58 5.08 -2.37
N GLY A 345 -2.40 5.56 -1.92
CA GLY A 345 -1.71 6.70 -2.53
C GLY A 345 -1.25 6.43 -3.97
N GLU A 346 -0.87 5.18 -4.26
CA GLU A 346 -0.48 4.69 -5.59
C GLU A 346 -1.71 4.34 -6.48
N ALA A 347 -2.93 4.54 -5.97
CA ALA A 347 -4.20 4.13 -6.59
C ALA A 347 -4.33 2.60 -6.83
N GLU A 348 -3.56 1.79 -6.10
CA GLU A 348 -3.66 0.33 -6.02
C GLU A 348 -4.70 -0.07 -4.98
N TRP A 349 -5.98 0.11 -5.30
CA TRP A 349 -7.05 0.03 -4.31
C TRP A 349 -7.35 -1.37 -3.77
N GLU A 350 -7.27 -2.45 -4.57
CA GLU A 350 -7.52 -3.79 -4.01
C GLU A 350 -6.38 -4.28 -3.11
N PRO A 351 -5.08 -4.12 -3.47
CA PRO A 351 -3.99 -4.35 -2.52
C PRO A 351 -4.17 -3.52 -1.25
N ALA A 352 -4.56 -2.25 -1.38
CA ALA A 352 -4.86 -1.42 -0.22
C ALA A 352 -5.98 -2.01 0.65
N GLN A 353 -7.07 -2.43 0.02
CA GLN A 353 -8.21 -3.03 0.73
C GLN A 353 -7.83 -4.35 1.41
N ARG A 354 -7.01 -5.20 0.78
CA ARG A 354 -6.52 -6.44 1.38
C ARG A 354 -5.67 -6.15 2.61
N ALA A 355 -4.68 -5.27 2.50
CA ALA A 355 -3.83 -4.91 3.63
C ALA A 355 -4.65 -4.37 4.82
N ILE A 356 -5.67 -3.54 4.57
CA ILE A 356 -6.55 -3.05 5.64
C ILE A 356 -7.46 -4.16 6.21
N ARG A 357 -7.94 -5.10 5.39
CA ARG A 357 -8.70 -6.26 5.90
C ARG A 357 -7.83 -7.15 6.78
N ASP A 358 -6.60 -7.40 6.37
CA ASP A 358 -5.63 -8.14 7.17
C ASP A 358 -5.36 -7.40 8.50
N ALA A 359 -5.33 -6.06 8.50
CA ALA A 359 -5.22 -5.27 9.73
C ALA A 359 -6.45 -5.42 10.64
N ILE A 360 -7.66 -5.47 10.07
CA ILE A 360 -8.90 -5.76 10.82
C ILE A 360 -8.84 -7.15 11.42
N ASP A 361 -8.38 -8.15 10.67
CA ASP A 361 -8.24 -9.54 11.14
C ASP A 361 -7.22 -9.64 12.27
N VAL A 362 -6.11 -8.91 12.18
CA VAL A 362 -5.13 -8.77 13.27
C VAL A 362 -5.79 -8.22 14.53
N CYS A 363 -6.70 -7.25 14.45
CA CYS A 363 -7.39 -6.71 15.63
C CYS A 363 -8.59 -7.55 16.11
N SER A 364 -9.17 -8.39 15.25
CA SER A 364 -10.44 -9.08 15.53
C SER A 364 -10.27 -10.57 15.86
N SER A 365 -9.08 -11.13 15.61
CA SER A 365 -8.79 -12.53 15.89
C SER A 365 -8.94 -12.85 17.40
N PRO A 366 -9.56 -13.98 17.78
CA PRO A 366 -9.70 -14.39 19.19
C PRO A 366 -8.37 -14.55 19.94
N THR A 367 -7.26 -14.74 19.21
CA THR A 367 -5.91 -14.89 19.76
C THR A 367 -5.09 -13.61 19.70
N SER A 368 -5.68 -12.48 19.27
CA SER A 368 -4.95 -11.23 19.11
C SER A 368 -4.70 -10.53 20.45
N ALA A 369 -3.48 -10.04 20.63
CA ALA A 369 -3.14 -9.15 21.74
C ALA A 369 -3.88 -7.79 21.69
N LEU A 370 -4.44 -7.42 20.53
CA LEU A 370 -5.21 -6.18 20.33
C LEU A 370 -6.73 -6.39 20.36
N LEU A 371 -7.23 -7.60 20.69
CA LEU A 371 -8.67 -7.93 20.60
C LEU A 371 -9.57 -6.96 21.39
N HIS A 372 -9.11 -6.50 22.54
CA HIS A 372 -9.85 -5.58 23.41
C HIS A 372 -9.52 -4.10 23.16
N GLU A 373 -8.61 -3.83 22.23
CA GLU A 373 -8.14 -2.49 21.88
C GLU A 373 -8.98 -1.89 20.75
N GLN A 374 -10.21 -1.47 21.09
CA GLN A 374 -11.21 -0.99 20.14
C GLN A 374 -10.70 0.13 19.23
N ARG A 375 -9.74 0.94 19.70
CA ARG A 375 -9.12 2.02 18.94
C ARG A 375 -8.47 1.54 17.64
N TYR A 376 -7.69 0.46 17.65
CA TYR A 376 -6.99 -0.01 16.45
C TYR A 376 -7.95 -0.62 15.44
N LEU A 377 -8.94 -1.38 15.92
CA LEU A 377 -10.02 -1.88 15.07
C LEU A 377 -10.76 -0.71 14.40
N ALA A 378 -11.08 0.34 15.17
CA ALA A 378 -11.74 1.53 14.65
C ALA A 378 -10.90 2.25 13.57
N ILE A 379 -9.58 2.39 13.78
CA ILE A 379 -8.67 2.96 12.78
C ILE A 379 -8.72 2.14 11.48
N ALA A 380 -8.62 0.81 11.54
CA ALA A 380 -8.65 -0.01 10.33
C ALA A 380 -10.01 0.01 9.62
N ILE A 381 -11.13 0.02 10.37
CA ILE A 381 -12.46 0.17 9.78
C ILE A 381 -12.62 1.55 9.11
N ALA A 382 -12.10 2.62 9.73
CA ALA A 382 -12.12 3.95 9.14
C ALA A 382 -11.32 3.99 7.81
N GLU A 383 -10.15 3.36 7.78
CA GLU A 383 -9.36 3.23 6.55
C GLU A 383 -10.07 2.41 5.47
N LEU A 384 -10.81 1.35 5.85
CA LEU A 384 -11.63 0.58 4.92
C LEU A 384 -12.75 1.46 4.31
N GLY A 385 -13.36 2.33 5.12
CA GLY A 385 -14.31 3.35 4.66
C GLY A 385 -13.68 4.32 3.66
N ASN A 386 -12.48 4.84 3.97
CA ASN A 386 -11.72 5.73 3.09
C ASN A 386 -11.38 5.06 1.74
N ILE A 387 -10.88 3.84 1.76
CA ILE A 387 -10.58 3.07 0.54
C ILE A 387 -11.86 2.83 -0.25
N SER A 388 -12.96 2.46 0.40
CA SER A 388 -14.26 2.26 -0.26
C SER A 388 -14.73 3.54 -0.97
N ARG A 389 -14.57 4.70 -0.34
CA ARG A 389 -14.88 6.01 -0.96
C ARG A 389 -14.01 6.27 -2.19
N ARG A 390 -12.70 6.03 -2.10
CA ARG A 390 -11.76 6.24 -3.21
C ARG A 390 -12.01 5.28 -4.36
N PHE A 391 -12.59 4.12 -4.08
CA PHE A 391 -13.07 3.17 -5.07
C PHE A 391 -14.42 3.55 -5.70
N GLY A 392 -15.03 4.68 -5.32
CA GLY A 392 -16.34 5.12 -5.80
C GLY A 392 -17.52 4.43 -5.11
N HIS A 393 -17.28 3.53 -4.14
CA HIS A 393 -18.32 2.87 -3.34
C HIS A 393 -18.83 3.77 -2.21
N TYR A 394 -19.37 4.95 -2.56
CA TYR A 394 -19.76 5.98 -1.60
C TYR A 394 -20.81 5.52 -0.58
N GLU A 395 -21.87 4.83 -1.02
CA GLU A 395 -22.91 4.30 -0.11
C GLU A 395 -22.32 3.31 0.91
N ARG A 396 -21.49 2.38 0.44
CA ARG A 396 -20.80 1.41 1.31
C ARG A 396 -19.87 2.12 2.29
N ALA A 397 -19.09 3.09 1.82
CA ALA A 397 -18.21 3.88 2.66
C ALA A 397 -18.99 4.63 3.74
N ARG A 398 -20.15 5.20 3.38
CA ARG A 398 -21.04 5.87 4.33
C ARG A 398 -21.51 4.92 5.42
N THR A 399 -22.07 3.77 5.05
CA THR A 399 -22.57 2.77 6.03
C THR A 399 -21.47 2.33 6.99
N ILE A 400 -20.28 1.97 6.48
CA ILE A 400 -19.14 1.55 7.32
C ILE A 400 -18.78 2.64 8.33
N LEU A 401 -18.68 3.89 7.88
CA LEU A 401 -18.27 5.01 8.72
C LEU A 401 -19.36 5.46 9.71
N GLU A 402 -20.63 5.43 9.33
CA GLU A 402 -21.77 5.73 10.23
C GLU A 402 -21.90 4.68 11.34
N GLU A 403 -21.78 3.40 11.00
CA GLU A 403 -21.78 2.30 11.96
C GLU A 403 -20.61 2.45 12.93
N LEU A 404 -19.39 2.65 12.42
CA LEU A 404 -18.21 2.88 13.27
C LEU A 404 -18.42 4.08 14.21
N LEU A 405 -18.87 5.21 13.68
CA LEU A 405 -19.08 6.44 14.44
C LEU A 405 -20.12 6.30 15.56
N SER A 406 -21.05 5.36 15.44
CA SER A 406 -22.05 5.06 16.47
C SER A 406 -21.47 4.33 17.68
N THR A 407 -20.30 3.68 17.52
CA THR A 407 -19.61 2.91 18.56
C THR A 407 -18.54 3.70 19.31
N LEU A 408 -18.06 4.81 18.74
CA LEU A 408 -16.95 5.57 19.28
C LEU A 408 -17.36 6.58 20.35
N ALA A 409 -16.52 6.72 21.38
CA ALA A 409 -16.59 7.81 22.33
C ALA A 409 -16.25 9.17 21.65
N LYS A 410 -16.93 10.23 22.07
CA LYS A 410 -16.78 11.60 21.54
C LYS A 410 -16.55 12.58 22.70
N PRO A 411 -15.71 13.62 22.52
CA PRO A 411 -14.95 13.96 21.30
C PRO A 411 -13.67 13.13 21.15
N SER A 412 -13.27 12.83 19.91
CA SER A 412 -11.97 12.21 19.61
C SER A 412 -11.46 12.62 18.23
N LEU A 413 -10.13 12.56 18.01
CA LEU A 413 -9.53 12.92 16.71
C LEU A 413 -10.08 12.03 15.59
N LEU A 414 -10.22 10.72 15.85
CA LEU A 414 -10.78 9.76 14.90
C LEU A 414 -12.24 10.10 14.53
N CYS A 415 -13.07 10.48 15.51
CA CYS A 415 -14.43 10.95 15.25
C CYS A 415 -14.44 12.19 14.33
N ALA A 416 -13.56 13.16 14.57
CA ALA A 416 -13.44 14.35 13.73
C ALA A 416 -12.99 14.01 12.29
N GLU A 417 -12.08 13.05 12.13
CA GLU A 417 -11.68 12.53 10.81
C GLU A 417 -12.84 11.85 10.09
N ILE A 418 -13.58 10.97 10.77
CA ILE A 418 -14.74 10.25 10.22
C ILE A 418 -15.84 11.23 9.79
N TYR A 419 -16.17 12.23 10.62
CA TYR A 419 -17.13 13.28 10.25
C TYR A 419 -16.70 14.03 8.99
N GLY A 420 -15.40 14.30 8.83
CA GLY A 420 -14.86 14.93 7.63
C GLY A 420 -14.97 14.08 6.38
N GLU A 421 -14.76 12.77 6.49
CA GLU A 421 -14.89 11.83 5.37
C GLU A 421 -16.37 11.61 5.02
N LEU A 422 -17.26 11.43 6.00
CA LEU A 422 -18.71 11.40 5.80
C LEU A 422 -19.22 12.66 5.10
N GLY A 423 -18.73 13.83 5.51
CA GLY A 423 -19.03 15.10 4.85
C GLY A 423 -18.69 15.10 3.36
N ILE A 424 -17.53 14.55 2.99
CA ILE A 424 -17.13 14.40 1.59
C ILE A 424 -18.01 13.37 0.87
N ILE A 425 -18.26 12.21 1.48
CA ILE A 425 -19.09 11.13 0.90
C ILE A 425 -20.50 11.65 0.60
N CYS A 426 -21.16 12.26 1.58
CA CYS A 426 -22.50 12.82 1.40
C CYS A 426 -22.52 13.90 0.31
N ARG A 427 -21.46 14.71 0.19
CA ARG A 427 -21.33 15.68 -0.90
C ARG A 427 -21.26 15.02 -2.28
N HIS A 428 -20.47 13.95 -2.44
CA HIS A 428 -20.39 13.22 -3.71
C HIS A 428 -21.71 12.51 -4.07
N LEU A 429 -22.49 12.13 -3.06
CA LEU A 429 -23.85 11.57 -3.20
C LEU A 429 -24.94 12.64 -3.44
N GLY A 430 -24.60 13.93 -3.48
CA GLY A 430 -25.58 15.03 -3.63
C GLY A 430 -26.38 15.34 -2.36
N ARG A 431 -26.08 14.71 -1.23
CA ARG A 431 -26.75 14.90 0.07
C ARG A 431 -26.14 16.10 0.82
N LEU A 432 -26.35 17.30 0.29
CA LEU A 432 -25.65 18.53 0.74
C LEU A 432 -25.95 18.91 2.20
N ASP A 433 -27.18 18.74 2.69
CA ASP A 433 -27.54 19.07 4.08
C ASP A 433 -26.85 18.16 5.10
N GLU A 434 -26.73 16.87 4.78
CA GLU A 434 -26.02 15.90 5.61
C GLU A 434 -24.51 16.11 5.55
N ALA A 435 -23.99 16.44 4.37
CA ALA A 435 -22.59 16.84 4.20
C ALA A 435 -22.26 18.06 5.06
N LYS A 436 -23.13 19.08 5.06
CA LYS A 436 -23.00 20.27 5.89
C LYS A 436 -22.97 19.91 7.38
N SER A 437 -23.95 19.13 7.83
CA SER A 437 -24.08 18.72 9.23
C SER A 437 -22.84 17.94 9.72
N ALA A 438 -22.32 17.01 8.91
CA ALA A 438 -21.12 16.26 9.24
C ALA A 438 -19.86 17.15 9.30
N LEU A 439 -19.71 18.09 8.37
CA LEU A 439 -18.57 19.02 8.36
C LEU A 439 -18.63 20.07 9.48
N GLU A 440 -19.83 20.49 9.89
CA GLU A 440 -20.03 21.34 11.07
C GLU A 440 -19.64 20.60 12.36
N ALA A 441 -20.00 19.31 12.47
CA ALA A 441 -19.56 18.45 13.57
C ALA A 441 -18.03 18.27 13.58
N GLN A 442 -17.40 18.04 12.40
CA GLN A 442 -15.95 18.02 12.27
C GLN A 442 -15.33 19.34 12.76
N TYR A 443 -15.84 20.49 12.31
CA TYR A 443 -15.30 21.80 12.66
C TYR A 443 -15.39 22.08 14.17
N ALA A 444 -16.56 21.82 14.77
CA ALA A 444 -16.78 22.01 16.20
C ALA A 444 -15.83 21.13 17.04
N MET A 445 -15.72 19.85 16.68
CA MET A 445 -14.85 18.91 17.38
C MET A 445 -13.37 19.22 17.19
N ALA A 446 -12.93 19.54 15.97
CA ALA A 446 -11.56 19.94 15.71
C ALA A 446 -11.17 21.22 16.49
N LYS A 447 -12.12 22.16 16.66
CA LYS A 447 -11.90 23.36 17.47
C LYS A 447 -11.80 23.03 18.97
N GLU A 448 -12.65 22.14 19.49
CA GLU A 448 -12.60 21.65 20.87
C GLU A 448 -11.27 20.93 21.17
N LEU A 449 -10.76 20.15 20.21
CA LEU A 449 -9.50 19.41 20.31
C LEU A 449 -8.25 20.26 20.00
N GLY A 450 -8.40 21.54 19.62
CA GLY A 450 -7.27 22.37 19.17
C GLY A 450 -6.60 21.87 17.89
N TRP A 451 -7.28 21.06 17.08
CA TRP A 451 -6.76 20.48 15.85
C TRP A 451 -6.90 21.43 14.66
N GLU A 452 -5.93 22.35 14.51
CA GLU A 452 -5.95 23.39 13.47
C GLU A 452 -6.10 22.82 12.05
N ARG A 453 -5.36 21.75 11.72
CA ARG A 453 -5.46 21.09 10.40
C ARG A 453 -6.88 20.57 10.14
N GLY A 454 -7.57 20.07 11.16
CA GLY A 454 -8.96 19.63 11.07
C GLY A 454 -9.92 20.78 10.82
N THR A 455 -9.75 21.90 11.53
CA THR A 455 -10.58 23.10 11.32
C THR A 455 -10.42 23.66 9.92
N CYS A 456 -9.18 23.72 9.41
CA CYS A 456 -8.86 24.17 8.06
C CYS A 456 -9.51 23.28 6.98
N ARG A 457 -9.47 21.96 7.18
CA ARG A 457 -10.12 21.00 6.26
C ARG A 457 -11.64 21.18 6.26
N ALA A 458 -12.24 21.28 7.44
CA ALA A 458 -13.69 21.41 7.60
C ALA A 458 -14.22 22.71 6.99
N VAL A 459 -13.62 23.87 7.32
CA VAL A 459 -14.05 25.17 6.79
C VAL A 459 -13.96 25.23 5.26
N GLY A 460 -12.91 24.63 4.69
CA GLY A 460 -12.71 24.54 3.25
C GLY A 460 -13.74 23.67 2.52
N ASN A 461 -14.30 22.67 3.18
CA ASN A 461 -15.38 21.85 2.62
C ASN A 461 -16.75 22.48 2.87
N LEU A 462 -16.98 23.10 4.03
CA LEU A 462 -18.19 23.89 4.30
C LEU A 462 -18.37 25.03 3.31
N GLY A 463 -17.29 25.73 2.95
CA GLY A 463 -17.32 26.76 1.92
C GLY A 463 -17.78 26.21 0.57
N MET A 464 -17.36 24.99 0.21
CA MET A 464 -17.81 24.34 -1.01
C MET A 464 -19.28 23.93 -0.95
N ILE A 465 -19.75 23.39 0.18
CA ILE A 465 -21.18 23.05 0.36
C ILE A 465 -22.05 24.30 0.26
N ASN A 466 -21.67 25.40 0.92
CA ASN A 466 -22.43 26.64 0.83
C ASN A 466 -22.41 27.22 -0.59
N TYR A 467 -21.31 27.08 -1.34
CA TYR A 467 -21.29 27.41 -2.77
C TYR A 467 -22.31 26.56 -3.54
N GLN A 468 -22.29 25.23 -3.39
CA GLN A 468 -23.22 24.33 -4.09
C GLN A 468 -24.68 24.62 -3.75
N LEU A 469 -24.99 24.85 -2.47
CA LEU A 469 -26.33 25.26 -2.04
C LEU A 469 -26.72 26.62 -2.64
N SER A 470 -25.80 27.60 -2.70
CA SER A 470 -26.09 28.90 -3.34
C SER A 470 -26.45 28.76 -4.82
N GLN A 471 -25.84 27.80 -5.53
CA GLN A 471 -26.12 27.57 -6.95
C GLN A 471 -27.51 26.95 -7.16
N THR A 472 -27.99 26.13 -6.23
CA THR A 472 -29.33 25.52 -6.33
C THR A 472 -30.43 26.45 -5.81
N THR A 473 -30.20 27.13 -4.69
CA THR A 473 -31.19 28.03 -4.06
C THR A 473 -31.16 29.46 -4.58
N HIS A 474 -30.11 29.84 -5.31
CA HIS A 474 -29.85 31.21 -5.78
C HIS A 474 -29.76 32.23 -4.62
N ASP A 475 -29.15 31.81 -3.51
CA ASP A 475 -28.98 32.62 -2.29
C ASP A 475 -27.58 33.26 -2.23
N ASP A 476 -27.54 34.58 -2.41
CA ASP A 476 -26.31 35.39 -2.32
C ASP A 476 -25.66 35.35 -0.93
N GLY A 477 -26.43 35.21 0.14
CA GLY A 477 -25.89 35.10 1.51
C GLY A 477 -25.12 33.81 1.75
N LEU A 478 -25.54 32.70 1.12
CA LEU A 478 -24.78 31.46 1.10
C LEU A 478 -23.49 31.60 0.28
N LEU A 479 -23.54 32.32 -0.83
CA LEU A 479 -22.37 32.62 -1.65
C LEU A 479 -21.33 33.50 -0.93
N ASP A 480 -21.78 34.49 -0.15
CA ASP A 480 -20.91 35.30 0.71
C ASP A 480 -20.27 34.46 1.82
N THR A 481 -21.06 33.58 2.44
CA THR A 481 -20.56 32.64 3.46
C THR A 481 -19.51 31.70 2.88
N ALA A 482 -19.74 31.16 1.68
CA ALA A 482 -18.80 30.31 0.96
C ALA A 482 -17.48 31.03 0.68
N THR A 483 -17.55 32.25 0.15
CA THR A 483 -16.38 33.08 -0.16
C THR A 483 -15.52 33.31 1.08
N ARG A 484 -16.13 33.73 2.19
CA ARG A 484 -15.44 33.97 3.46
C ARG A 484 -14.79 32.70 4.02
N GLN A 485 -15.47 31.57 3.97
CA GLN A 485 -14.93 30.28 4.46
C GLN A 485 -13.75 29.79 3.62
N LEU A 486 -13.78 29.99 2.30
CA LEU A 486 -12.69 29.61 1.41
C LEU A 486 -11.48 30.56 1.54
N GLN A 487 -11.70 31.85 1.78
CA GLN A 487 -10.65 32.79 2.15
C GLN A 487 -9.98 32.40 3.47
N ASP A 488 -10.78 32.11 4.51
CA ASP A 488 -10.28 31.65 5.81
C ASP A 488 -9.44 30.36 5.68
N ARG A 489 -9.88 29.40 4.86
CA ARG A 489 -9.07 28.21 4.54
C ARG A 489 -7.69 28.60 4.00
N VAL A 490 -7.63 29.48 3.00
CA VAL A 490 -6.35 29.88 2.36
C VAL A 490 -5.44 30.57 3.37
N GLU A 491 -5.98 31.45 4.21
CA GLU A 491 -5.22 32.12 5.27
C GLU A 491 -4.72 31.14 6.33
N GLN A 492 -5.55 30.20 6.79
CA GLN A 492 -5.15 29.16 7.75
C GLN A 492 -4.00 28.31 7.20
N VAL A 493 -4.07 27.88 5.95
CA VAL A 493 -2.99 27.11 5.33
C VAL A 493 -1.68 27.91 5.27
N ARG A 494 -1.74 29.20 4.93
CA ARG A 494 -0.55 30.06 4.91
C ARG A 494 0.09 30.20 6.29
N ARG A 495 -0.71 30.41 7.34
CA ARG A 495 -0.24 30.41 8.73
C ARG A 495 0.40 29.07 9.13
N LEU A 496 -0.23 27.96 8.75
CA LEU A 496 0.31 26.61 9.00
C LEU A 496 1.63 26.36 8.27
N LYS A 497 1.85 26.99 7.10
CA LYS A 497 3.14 26.91 6.38
C LYS A 497 4.24 27.72 7.07
N GLU A 498 3.90 28.84 7.70
CA GLU A 498 4.86 29.66 8.46
C GLU A 498 5.35 28.96 9.73
N THR A 499 4.49 28.15 10.36
CA THR A 499 4.82 27.37 11.57
C THR A 499 5.39 25.99 11.27
N ALA A 500 5.27 25.50 10.03
CA ALA A 500 5.83 24.23 9.62
C ALA A 500 7.35 24.32 9.37
N ASP A 501 8.12 23.40 9.94
CA ASP A 501 9.53 23.24 9.60
C ASP A 501 9.66 22.81 8.13
N GLY A 502 10.22 23.70 7.30
CA GLY A 502 10.40 23.51 5.86
C GLY A 502 11.28 22.31 5.48
N SER A 503 11.90 21.64 6.45
CA SER A 503 12.64 20.39 6.28
C SER A 503 11.74 19.16 5.97
N ARG A 504 10.44 19.20 6.33
CA ARG A 504 9.49 18.07 6.10
C ARG A 504 8.71 18.24 4.80
N ALA A 505 9.35 17.90 3.68
CA ALA A 505 8.78 18.04 2.33
C ALA A 505 7.35 17.49 2.14
N LEU A 506 7.01 16.38 2.81
CA LEU A 506 5.67 15.76 2.70
C LEU A 506 4.55 16.62 3.30
N ASP A 507 4.79 17.25 4.45
CA ASP A 507 3.81 18.13 5.10
C ASP A 507 3.64 19.42 4.29
N TRP A 508 4.73 19.94 3.73
CA TRP A 508 4.70 21.13 2.89
C TRP A 508 3.92 20.93 1.58
N ASN A 509 4.06 19.76 0.95
CA ASN A 509 3.31 19.40 -0.25
C ASN A 509 1.81 19.28 0.02
N LYS A 510 1.41 18.67 1.15
CA LYS A 510 0.01 18.58 1.57
C LYS A 510 -0.61 19.96 1.80
N LEU A 511 0.09 20.84 2.52
CA LEU A 511 -0.37 22.21 2.75
C LEU A 511 -0.48 22.98 1.42
N THR A 512 0.47 22.82 0.51
CA THR A 512 0.40 23.47 -0.81
C THR A 512 -0.78 23.00 -1.64
N ALA A 513 -1.08 21.70 -1.64
CA ALA A 513 -2.29 21.18 -2.27
C ALA A 513 -3.57 21.75 -1.62
N TRP A 514 -3.60 21.91 -0.29
CA TRP A 514 -4.76 22.48 0.40
C TRP A 514 -5.00 23.95 0.07
N GLU A 515 -3.94 24.74 -0.07
CA GLU A 515 -4.02 26.12 -0.57
C GLU A 515 -4.55 26.14 -2.00
N GLY A 516 -3.98 25.33 -2.89
CA GLY A 516 -4.40 25.21 -4.29
C GLY A 516 -5.89 24.86 -4.41
N ILE A 517 -6.38 23.86 -3.67
CA ILE A 517 -7.81 23.49 -3.64
C ILE A 517 -8.68 24.64 -3.11
N GLY A 518 -8.21 25.38 -2.09
CA GLY A 518 -8.93 26.54 -1.55
C GLY A 518 -9.11 27.64 -2.60
N LEU A 519 -8.02 27.99 -3.29
CA LEU A 519 -8.02 28.99 -4.36
C LEU A 519 -8.89 28.55 -5.56
N ALA A 520 -8.80 27.28 -5.96
CA ALA A 520 -9.65 26.73 -7.02
C ALA A 520 -11.14 26.92 -6.72
N ARG A 521 -11.57 26.54 -5.51
CA ARG A 521 -12.97 26.69 -5.08
C ARG A 521 -13.37 28.16 -4.92
N LEU A 522 -12.46 29.01 -4.43
CA LEU A 522 -12.72 30.45 -4.30
C LEU A 522 -12.97 31.11 -5.67
N SER A 523 -12.26 30.67 -6.71
CA SER A 523 -12.50 31.14 -8.09
C SER A 523 -13.93 30.86 -8.58
N LEU A 524 -14.57 29.78 -8.11
CA LEU A 524 -15.96 29.48 -8.42
C LEU A 524 -16.90 30.53 -7.83
N CYS A 525 -16.64 30.98 -6.60
CA CYS A 525 -17.42 32.03 -5.95
C CYS A 525 -17.31 33.36 -6.68
N HIS A 526 -16.08 33.77 -7.04
CA HIS A 526 -15.87 34.99 -7.83
C HIS A 526 -16.57 34.92 -9.19
N THR A 527 -16.52 33.76 -9.84
CA THR A 527 -17.22 33.53 -11.11
C THR A 527 -18.74 33.66 -10.94
N ALA A 528 -19.32 33.08 -9.90
CA ALA A 528 -20.76 33.16 -9.62
C ALA A 528 -21.22 34.60 -9.32
N ARG A 529 -20.34 35.43 -8.73
CA ARG A 529 -20.58 36.87 -8.53
C ARG A 529 -20.38 37.72 -9.79
N GLY A 530 -19.85 37.16 -10.87
CA GLY A 530 -19.49 37.90 -12.09
C GLY A 530 -18.14 38.63 -12.02
N ASN A 531 -17.33 38.40 -10.98
CA ASN A 531 -16.00 38.97 -10.82
C ASN A 531 -14.96 38.17 -11.62
N PHE A 532 -15.06 38.18 -12.96
CA PHE A 532 -14.28 37.27 -13.81
C PHE A 532 -12.77 37.48 -13.73
N GLN A 533 -12.29 38.72 -13.59
CA GLN A 533 -10.85 39.00 -13.50
C GLN A 533 -10.24 38.41 -12.22
N GLU A 534 -10.92 38.61 -11.09
CA GLU A 534 -10.52 38.06 -9.79
C GLU A 534 -10.59 36.53 -9.80
N ALA A 535 -11.61 35.95 -10.45
CA ALA A 535 -11.73 34.51 -10.64
C ALA A 535 -10.54 33.94 -11.44
N ILE A 536 -10.15 34.59 -12.53
CA ILE A 536 -9.02 34.18 -13.38
C ILE A 536 -7.70 34.23 -12.59
N GLU A 537 -7.45 35.31 -11.86
CA GLU A 537 -6.23 35.47 -11.05
C GLU A 537 -6.15 34.42 -9.94
N THR A 538 -7.26 34.20 -9.24
CA THR A 538 -7.35 33.21 -8.16
C THR A 538 -7.19 31.78 -8.68
N ALA A 539 -7.83 31.44 -9.80
CA ALA A 539 -7.71 30.11 -10.41
C ALA A 539 -6.31 29.87 -11.00
N ARG A 540 -5.64 30.91 -11.51
CA ARG A 540 -4.24 30.80 -11.94
C ARG A 540 -3.31 30.51 -10.77
N ALA A 541 -3.47 31.23 -9.66
CA ALA A 541 -2.68 31.00 -8.45
C ALA A 541 -2.89 29.57 -7.90
N SER A 542 -4.12 29.04 -7.97
CA SER A 542 -4.41 27.64 -7.66
C SER A 542 -3.61 26.67 -8.52
N LEU A 543 -3.62 26.91 -9.84
CA LEU A 543 -2.91 26.09 -10.81
C LEU A 543 -1.39 26.14 -10.58
N ASP A 544 -0.82 27.31 -10.29
CA ASP A 544 0.61 27.47 -9.98
C ASP A 544 1.02 26.68 -8.72
N CYS A 545 0.20 26.71 -7.66
CA CYS A 545 0.43 25.89 -6.44
C CYS A 545 0.45 24.39 -6.76
N ASN A 546 -0.49 23.94 -7.59
CA ASN A 546 -0.70 22.52 -7.86
C ASN A 546 0.20 21.97 -8.95
N TYR A 547 0.74 22.79 -9.86
CA TYR A 547 1.76 22.36 -10.82
C TYR A 547 2.98 21.75 -10.13
N ALA A 548 3.37 22.29 -8.97
CA ALA A 548 4.48 21.78 -8.19
C ALA A 548 4.23 20.39 -7.57
N SER A 549 2.96 19.95 -7.48
CA SER A 549 2.61 18.64 -6.91
C SER A 549 3.00 17.46 -7.79
N GLY A 550 3.08 17.66 -9.11
CA GLY A 550 3.37 16.60 -10.08
C GLY A 550 2.22 15.61 -10.32
N ASP A 551 1.07 15.71 -9.64
CA ASP A 551 -0.10 14.84 -9.85
C ASP A 551 -0.92 15.31 -11.07
N PRO A 552 -1.00 14.52 -12.17
CA PRO A 552 -1.71 14.91 -13.39
C PRO A 552 -3.20 15.17 -13.18
N THR A 553 -3.82 14.47 -12.23
CA THR A 553 -5.27 14.59 -11.95
C THR A 553 -5.56 15.86 -11.16
N VAL A 554 -4.72 16.20 -10.17
CA VAL A 554 -4.83 17.47 -9.42
C VAL A 554 -4.57 18.67 -10.33
N VAL A 555 -3.57 18.56 -11.22
CA VAL A 555 -3.28 19.59 -12.22
C VAL A 555 -4.46 19.74 -13.19
N ALA A 556 -5.03 18.64 -13.68
CA ALA A 556 -6.20 18.66 -14.57
C ALA A 556 -7.43 19.33 -13.90
N MET A 557 -7.70 19.05 -12.63
CA MET A 557 -8.77 19.74 -11.88
C MET A 557 -8.47 21.23 -11.70
N SER A 558 -7.22 21.62 -11.52
CA SER A 558 -6.85 23.05 -11.43
C SER A 558 -7.01 23.76 -12.78
N ARG A 559 -6.64 23.09 -13.88
CA ARG A 559 -6.88 23.56 -15.26
C ARG A 559 -8.37 23.68 -15.56
N LEU A 560 -9.21 22.77 -15.05
CA LEU A 560 -10.67 22.87 -15.18
C LEU A 560 -11.16 24.23 -14.65
N PHE A 561 -10.80 24.58 -13.42
CA PHE A 561 -11.29 25.81 -12.78
C PHE A 561 -10.71 27.06 -13.44
N TYR A 562 -9.43 27.04 -13.82
CA TYR A 562 -8.80 28.14 -14.55
C TYR A 562 -9.41 28.33 -15.95
N GLY A 563 -9.55 27.25 -16.72
CA GLY A 563 -10.21 27.27 -18.03
C GLY A 563 -11.66 27.73 -17.94
N ARG A 564 -12.40 27.31 -16.90
CA ARG A 564 -13.77 27.75 -16.65
C ARG A 564 -13.85 29.26 -16.38
N ALA A 565 -12.97 29.79 -15.53
CA ALA A 565 -12.90 31.23 -15.25
C ALA A 565 -12.56 32.04 -16.52
N LEU A 566 -11.62 31.55 -17.33
CA LEU A 566 -11.30 32.15 -18.63
C LEU A 566 -12.49 32.14 -19.60
N LEU A 567 -13.19 31.00 -19.71
CA LEU A 567 -14.32 30.85 -20.62
C LEU A 567 -15.44 31.83 -20.27
N LEU A 568 -15.80 31.91 -18.99
CA LEU A 568 -16.86 32.80 -18.49
C LEU A 568 -16.43 34.28 -18.54
N GLY A 569 -15.13 34.56 -18.42
CA GLY A 569 -14.55 35.88 -18.70
C GLY A 569 -14.41 36.23 -20.19
N GLY A 570 -14.95 35.41 -21.10
CA GLY A 570 -14.93 35.67 -22.56
C GLY A 570 -13.63 35.31 -23.27
N ARG A 571 -12.64 34.71 -22.59
CA ARG A 571 -11.32 34.32 -23.12
C ARG A 571 -11.32 32.88 -23.61
N ARG A 572 -12.26 32.56 -24.52
CA ARG A 572 -12.54 31.18 -24.97
C ARG A 572 -11.32 30.42 -25.49
N ASN A 573 -10.45 31.05 -26.29
CA ASN A 573 -9.30 30.36 -26.88
C ASN A 573 -8.29 29.90 -25.82
N GLU A 574 -8.10 30.71 -24.78
CA GLU A 574 -7.21 30.36 -23.67
C GLU A 574 -7.83 29.26 -22.81
N ALA A 575 -9.15 29.33 -22.57
CA ALA A 575 -9.88 28.26 -21.89
C ALA A 575 -9.73 26.90 -22.59
N LEU A 576 -9.86 26.88 -23.92
CA LEU A 576 -9.70 25.65 -24.72
C LEU A 576 -8.28 25.07 -24.64
N ALA A 577 -7.25 25.90 -24.46
CA ALA A 577 -5.89 25.41 -24.24
C ALA A 577 -5.76 24.68 -22.90
N GLU A 578 -6.46 25.16 -21.87
CA GLU A 578 -6.50 24.53 -20.55
C GLU A 578 -7.35 23.26 -20.51
N PHE A 579 -8.42 23.18 -21.30
CA PHE A 579 -9.26 21.98 -21.41
C PHE A 579 -8.65 20.86 -22.26
N ASN A 580 -7.72 21.19 -23.16
CA ASN A 580 -7.12 20.25 -24.10
C ASN A 580 -5.60 20.11 -23.94
N PRO A 581 -5.07 19.88 -22.73
CA PRO A 581 -3.63 19.69 -22.55
C PRO A 581 -3.15 18.47 -23.35
N ALA A 582 -1.95 18.54 -23.92
CA ALA A 582 -1.43 17.47 -24.77
C ALA A 582 -0.71 16.40 -23.95
N GLY A 583 -1.05 15.12 -24.18
CA GLY A 583 -0.32 13.96 -23.65
C GLY A 583 -0.37 13.80 -22.12
N THR A 584 -1.38 14.36 -21.46
CA THR A 584 -1.57 14.28 -20.01
C THR A 584 -3.07 14.20 -19.69
N CYS A 585 -3.40 13.82 -18.45
CA CYS A 585 -4.76 13.88 -17.94
C CYS A 585 -5.46 15.23 -18.23
N THR A 586 -6.63 15.17 -18.87
CA THR A 586 -7.46 16.34 -19.19
C THR A 586 -8.49 16.62 -18.09
N PRO A 587 -9.05 17.84 -18.02
CA PRO A 587 -10.17 18.14 -17.13
C PRO A 587 -11.35 17.16 -17.26
N ALA A 588 -11.71 16.76 -18.48
CA ALA A 588 -12.79 15.79 -18.70
C ALA A 588 -12.45 14.41 -18.10
N MET A 589 -11.21 13.93 -18.27
CA MET A 589 -10.76 12.68 -17.66
C MET A 589 -10.78 12.77 -16.13
N ALA A 590 -10.29 13.86 -15.56
CA ALA A 590 -10.26 14.05 -14.11
C ALA A 590 -11.67 14.03 -13.49
N LEU A 591 -12.65 14.66 -14.15
CA LEU A 591 -14.06 14.61 -13.73
C LEU A 591 -14.62 13.18 -13.77
N CYS A 592 -14.28 12.41 -14.81
CA CYS A 592 -14.70 11.01 -14.95
C CYS A 592 -14.01 10.05 -13.96
N LYS A 593 -12.83 10.41 -13.41
CA LYS A 593 -12.15 9.61 -12.37
C LYS A 593 -12.87 9.64 -11.02
N GLU A 594 -13.63 10.70 -10.73
CA GLU A 594 -14.32 10.89 -9.44
C GLU A 594 -15.81 11.17 -9.67
N PRO A 595 -16.68 10.17 -9.82
CA PRO A 595 -18.08 10.42 -10.19
C PRO A 595 -18.84 11.17 -9.09
N SER A 596 -19.61 12.19 -9.50
CA SER A 596 -20.53 12.96 -8.64
C SER A 596 -21.47 13.80 -9.49
N GLU A 597 -22.60 14.21 -8.93
CA GLU A 597 -23.53 15.14 -9.59
C GLU A 597 -22.86 16.46 -9.98
N GLU A 598 -22.00 16.99 -9.08
CA GLU A 598 -21.21 18.18 -9.34
C GLU A 598 -20.30 18.01 -10.58
N HIS A 599 -19.56 16.91 -10.63
CA HIS A 599 -18.64 16.65 -11.72
C HIS A 599 -19.35 16.41 -13.05
N ARG A 600 -20.52 15.75 -13.03
CA ARG A 600 -21.39 15.62 -14.21
C ARG A 600 -21.86 16.99 -14.71
N GLY A 601 -22.15 17.92 -13.81
CA GLY A 601 -22.48 19.32 -14.16
C GLY A 601 -21.34 20.03 -14.89
N TYR A 602 -20.12 19.97 -14.36
CA TYR A 602 -18.95 20.53 -15.05
C TYR A 602 -18.65 19.82 -16.37
N LEU A 603 -18.78 18.50 -16.40
CA LEU A 603 -18.56 17.70 -17.61
C LEU A 603 -19.57 18.06 -18.70
N GLY A 604 -20.85 18.23 -18.33
CA GLY A 604 -21.89 18.72 -19.24
C GLY A 604 -21.55 20.08 -19.84
N ALA A 605 -21.11 21.03 -19.01
CA ALA A 605 -20.68 22.35 -19.48
C ALA A 605 -19.47 22.29 -20.42
N LEU A 606 -18.51 21.37 -20.19
CA LEU A 606 -17.40 21.14 -21.11
C LEU A 606 -17.86 20.54 -22.44
N VAL A 607 -18.78 19.57 -22.40
CA VAL A 607 -19.34 18.88 -23.57
C VAL A 607 -20.13 19.84 -24.48
N GLU A 608 -20.70 20.90 -23.91
CA GLU A 608 -21.39 21.93 -24.67
C GLU A 608 -20.47 22.70 -25.63
N ASP A 609 -19.18 22.89 -25.28
CA ASP A 609 -18.22 23.59 -26.13
C ASP A 609 -17.58 22.64 -27.17
N LEU A 610 -17.85 22.91 -28.45
CA LEU A 610 -17.35 22.12 -29.60
C LEU A 610 -15.82 22.03 -29.69
N GLY A 611 -15.07 22.89 -29.00
CA GLY A 611 -13.61 22.89 -28.99
C GLY A 611 -12.98 21.85 -28.05
N VAL A 612 -13.72 21.31 -27.08
CA VAL A 612 -13.20 20.33 -26.12
C VAL A 612 -13.04 18.97 -26.79
N ARG A 613 -11.88 18.33 -26.61
CA ARG A 613 -11.54 17.00 -27.15
C ARG A 613 -11.74 15.95 -26.07
N LEU A 614 -12.56 14.95 -26.36
CA LEU A 614 -12.87 13.83 -25.46
C LEU A 614 -12.27 12.51 -25.94
N ASP A 615 -11.74 12.50 -27.17
CA ASP A 615 -11.12 11.39 -27.89
C ASP A 615 -9.60 11.31 -27.66
N VAL A 616 -9.03 12.29 -26.96
CA VAL A 616 -7.63 12.26 -26.54
C VAL A 616 -7.42 11.24 -25.43
N VAL A 617 -6.20 10.73 -25.36
CA VAL A 617 -5.76 9.82 -24.30
C VAL A 617 -4.68 10.48 -23.45
N ASP A 618 -4.64 10.11 -22.19
CA ASP A 618 -3.60 10.54 -21.25
C ASP A 618 -2.30 9.74 -21.40
N GLU A 619 -1.37 9.96 -20.48
CA GLU A 619 -0.08 9.29 -20.44
C GLU A 619 -0.18 7.77 -20.21
N GLN A 620 -1.31 7.27 -19.70
CA GLN A 620 -1.60 5.84 -19.58
C GLN A 620 -2.35 5.28 -20.79
N GLY A 621 -2.75 6.13 -21.75
CA GLY A 621 -3.47 5.73 -22.95
C GLY A 621 -4.98 5.60 -22.74
N TYR A 622 -5.54 6.20 -21.68
CA TYR A 622 -6.97 6.19 -21.39
C TYR A 622 -7.62 7.54 -21.70
N SER A 623 -8.85 7.49 -22.21
CA SER A 623 -9.71 8.64 -22.52
C SER A 623 -10.67 8.96 -21.38
N ALA A 624 -11.41 10.07 -21.49
CA ALA A 624 -12.48 10.39 -20.55
C ALA A 624 -13.57 9.31 -20.52
N LEU A 625 -13.87 8.69 -21.69
CA LEU A 625 -14.84 7.61 -21.80
C LEU A 625 -14.38 6.36 -21.04
N ASP A 626 -13.09 6.03 -21.13
CA ASP A 626 -12.51 4.91 -20.38
C ASP A 626 -12.71 5.10 -18.88
N TYR A 627 -12.41 6.28 -18.35
CA TYR A 627 -12.58 6.56 -16.93
C TYR A 627 -14.04 6.55 -16.48
N ALA A 628 -14.97 7.08 -17.28
CA ALA A 628 -16.40 7.03 -16.96
C ALA A 628 -16.92 5.59 -16.88
N VAL A 629 -16.46 4.72 -17.78
CA VAL A 629 -16.79 3.29 -17.78
C VAL A 629 -16.13 2.59 -16.58
N PHE A 630 -14.87 2.89 -16.28
CA PHE A 630 -14.17 2.32 -15.12
C PHE A 630 -14.86 2.67 -13.79
N SER A 631 -15.31 3.92 -13.64
CA SER A 631 -16.01 4.36 -12.43
C SER A 631 -17.45 3.84 -12.33
N GLY A 632 -18.00 3.27 -13.41
CA GLY A 632 -19.39 2.81 -13.47
C GLY A 632 -20.40 3.96 -13.41
N ASP A 633 -20.02 5.15 -13.89
CA ASP A 633 -20.92 6.32 -13.90
C ASP A 633 -21.60 6.43 -15.27
N ASP A 634 -22.75 5.76 -15.41
CA ASP A 634 -23.54 5.70 -16.64
C ASP A 634 -23.91 7.09 -17.19
N GLU A 635 -24.10 8.07 -16.30
CA GLU A 635 -24.48 9.43 -16.71
C GLU A 635 -23.27 10.22 -17.22
N ALA A 636 -22.11 10.08 -16.57
CA ALA A 636 -20.86 10.60 -17.12
C ALA A 636 -20.53 9.94 -18.46
N GLU A 637 -20.71 8.62 -18.58
CA GLU A 637 -20.55 7.90 -19.85
C GLU A 637 -21.45 8.50 -20.93
N ARG A 638 -22.73 8.73 -20.62
CA ARG A 638 -23.70 9.34 -21.54
C ARG A 638 -23.27 10.73 -22.00
N LEU A 639 -22.79 11.57 -21.09
CA LEU A 639 -22.31 12.92 -21.41
C LEU A 639 -21.08 12.89 -22.33
N VAL A 640 -20.11 12.02 -22.04
CA VAL A 640 -18.91 11.87 -22.88
C VAL A 640 -19.29 11.36 -24.27
N ILE A 641 -20.16 10.35 -24.37
CA ILE A 641 -20.67 9.83 -25.64
C ILE A 641 -21.34 10.94 -26.44
N GLN A 642 -22.21 11.74 -25.81
CA GLN A 642 -22.87 12.87 -26.46
C GLN A 642 -21.85 13.88 -27.03
N GLY A 643 -20.76 14.16 -26.30
CA GLY A 643 -19.70 15.03 -26.79
C GLY A 643 -18.90 14.42 -27.96
N LEU A 644 -18.62 13.12 -27.90
CA LEU A 644 -17.96 12.40 -28.99
C LEU A 644 -18.82 12.36 -30.26
N GLU A 645 -20.12 12.14 -30.15
CA GLU A 645 -21.07 12.10 -31.29
C GLU A 645 -21.16 13.43 -32.05
N ARG A 646 -20.80 14.55 -31.43
CA ARG A 646 -20.74 15.86 -32.12
C ARG A 646 -19.55 15.98 -33.08
N ARG A 647 -18.54 15.11 -32.96
CA ARG A 647 -17.25 15.20 -33.68
C ARG A 647 -16.88 13.94 -34.46
N LEU A 648 -17.32 12.78 -34.00
CA LEU A 648 -16.99 11.47 -34.56
C LEU A 648 -18.20 10.81 -35.22
N LEU A 649 -17.94 9.88 -36.14
CA LEU A 649 -19.00 9.07 -36.75
C LEU A 649 -19.57 8.07 -35.73
N ARG A 650 -20.85 7.70 -35.87
CA ARG A 650 -21.52 6.75 -34.96
C ARG A 650 -20.76 5.43 -34.77
N ASP A 651 -20.19 4.89 -35.84
CA ASP A 651 -19.43 3.64 -35.78
C ASP A 651 -18.12 3.79 -34.99
N GLN A 652 -17.49 4.97 -35.04
CA GLN A 652 -16.29 5.28 -34.25
C GLN A 652 -16.65 5.38 -32.77
N VAL A 653 -17.74 6.09 -32.43
CA VAL A 653 -18.21 6.22 -31.03
C VAL A 653 -18.56 4.85 -30.46
N LYS A 654 -19.28 4.02 -31.22
CA LYS A 654 -19.60 2.63 -30.83
C LYS A 654 -18.33 1.82 -30.55
N ARG A 655 -17.31 1.96 -31.41
CA ARG A 655 -16.01 1.31 -31.22
C ARG A 655 -15.30 1.78 -29.94
N HIS A 656 -15.20 3.09 -29.72
CA HIS A 656 -14.59 3.65 -28.50
C HIS A 656 -15.29 3.13 -27.24
N ARG A 657 -16.63 3.08 -27.25
CA ARG A 657 -17.42 2.52 -26.15
C ARG A 657 -17.11 1.04 -25.92
N THR A 658 -17.14 0.22 -26.97
CA THR A 658 -16.80 -1.20 -26.86
C THR A 658 -15.38 -1.41 -26.34
N GLU A 659 -14.40 -0.64 -26.82
CA GLU A 659 -13.02 -0.71 -26.34
C GLU A 659 -12.87 -0.30 -24.88
N ALA A 660 -13.62 0.69 -24.41
CA ALA A 660 -13.61 1.10 -23.00
C ALA A 660 -14.11 -0.04 -22.08
N TYR A 661 -15.22 -0.69 -22.44
CA TYR A 661 -15.72 -1.88 -21.73
C TYR A 661 -14.75 -3.07 -21.80
N LEU A 662 -14.07 -3.25 -22.93
CA LEU A 662 -13.03 -4.27 -23.05
C LEU A 662 -11.84 -3.98 -22.15
N ARG A 663 -11.31 -2.74 -22.12
CA ARG A 663 -10.23 -2.35 -21.20
C ARG A 663 -10.63 -2.55 -19.75
N LYS A 664 -11.87 -2.20 -19.39
CA LYS A 664 -12.44 -2.45 -18.06
C LYS A 664 -12.42 -3.94 -17.74
N GLY A 665 -12.93 -4.77 -18.65
CA GLY A 665 -12.94 -6.22 -18.46
C GLY A 665 -11.54 -6.83 -18.41
N TYR A 666 -10.57 -6.36 -19.20
CA TYR A 666 -9.17 -6.77 -19.06
C TYR A 666 -8.59 -6.37 -17.71
N ARG A 667 -8.84 -5.15 -17.24
CA ARG A 667 -8.41 -4.70 -15.91
C ARG A 667 -9.01 -5.58 -14.82
N GLU A 668 -10.31 -5.80 -14.82
CA GLU A 668 -11.00 -6.58 -13.81
C GLU A 668 -10.63 -8.07 -13.86
N LEU A 669 -10.61 -8.68 -15.05
CA LEU A 669 -10.25 -10.10 -15.19
C LEU A 669 -8.76 -10.33 -14.91
N PHE A 670 -7.87 -9.52 -15.49
CA PHE A 670 -6.44 -9.73 -15.30
C PHE A 670 -5.93 -9.18 -13.98
N GLN A 671 -6.10 -7.88 -13.69
CA GLN A 671 -5.49 -7.25 -12.52
C GLN A 671 -6.20 -7.65 -11.22
N GLU A 672 -7.54 -7.72 -11.21
CA GLU A 672 -8.29 -7.98 -9.97
C GLU A 672 -8.43 -9.47 -9.69
N ALA A 673 -8.72 -10.29 -10.72
CA ALA A 673 -8.96 -11.72 -10.53
C ALA A 673 -7.69 -12.58 -10.70
N LEU A 674 -6.99 -12.47 -11.84
CA LEU A 674 -5.92 -13.43 -12.19
C LEU A 674 -4.57 -13.09 -11.56
N ARG A 675 -4.17 -11.82 -11.51
CA ARG A 675 -2.85 -11.38 -11.01
C ARG A 675 -2.56 -11.78 -9.56
N PRO A 676 -3.51 -11.72 -8.60
CA PRO A 676 -3.25 -12.21 -7.25
C PRO A 676 -2.80 -13.68 -7.21
N VAL A 677 -3.42 -14.55 -8.01
CA VAL A 677 -3.05 -15.96 -8.15
C VAL A 677 -1.61 -16.10 -8.67
N LEU A 678 -1.22 -15.24 -9.63
CA LEU A 678 0.13 -15.23 -10.22
C LEU A 678 1.21 -14.78 -9.22
N LEU A 679 0.86 -13.90 -8.27
CA LEU A 679 1.77 -13.40 -7.25
C LEU A 679 1.95 -14.38 -6.09
N GLU A 680 0.89 -15.09 -5.70
CA GLU A 680 0.90 -16.07 -4.61
C GLU A 680 1.66 -17.35 -4.96
N ASN A 681 1.56 -17.86 -6.19
CA ASN A 681 2.09 -19.17 -6.55
C ASN A 681 2.59 -19.25 -8.00
N LYS A 682 3.92 -19.30 -8.17
CA LYS A 682 4.60 -19.37 -9.48
C LYS A 682 4.86 -20.80 -9.99
N SER A 683 4.18 -21.82 -9.42
CA SER A 683 4.31 -23.22 -9.86
C SER A 683 3.31 -23.58 -10.97
N HIS A 684 3.48 -24.75 -11.59
CA HIS A 684 2.51 -25.26 -12.59
C HIS A 684 1.08 -25.45 -12.04
N ASP A 685 0.92 -25.70 -10.74
CA ASP A 685 -0.39 -25.74 -10.06
C ASP A 685 -1.10 -24.37 -10.06
N GLY A 686 -0.32 -23.28 -10.17
CA GLY A 686 -0.84 -21.92 -10.30
C GLY A 686 -1.71 -21.73 -11.54
N LEU A 687 -1.38 -22.38 -12.67
CA LEU A 687 -2.19 -22.29 -13.90
C LEU A 687 -3.56 -22.96 -13.77
N GLN A 688 -3.68 -24.03 -12.98
CA GLN A 688 -4.98 -24.66 -12.74
C GLN A 688 -5.88 -23.76 -11.91
N ARG A 689 -5.33 -23.09 -10.87
CA ARG A 689 -6.06 -22.07 -10.10
C ARG A 689 -6.49 -20.90 -10.98
N LEU A 690 -5.63 -20.42 -11.90
CA LEU A 690 -6.00 -19.36 -12.84
C LEU A 690 -7.24 -19.70 -13.67
N ARG A 691 -7.34 -20.94 -14.17
CA ARG A 691 -8.50 -21.38 -14.95
C ARG A 691 -9.79 -21.35 -14.14
N VAL A 692 -9.71 -21.77 -12.87
CA VAL A 692 -10.84 -21.73 -11.94
C VAL A 692 -11.26 -20.28 -11.70
N VAL A 693 -10.32 -19.41 -11.33
CA VAL A 693 -10.61 -18.00 -11.04
C VAL A 693 -11.16 -17.26 -12.27
N TYR A 694 -10.62 -17.51 -13.46
CA TYR A 694 -11.16 -16.94 -14.70
C TYR A 694 -12.61 -17.39 -14.95
N ALA A 695 -12.88 -18.70 -14.83
CA ALA A 695 -14.20 -19.24 -15.04
C ALA A 695 -15.22 -18.70 -14.02
N ASP A 696 -14.83 -18.60 -12.75
CA ASP A 696 -15.68 -18.06 -11.70
C ASP A 696 -15.93 -16.55 -11.88
N ALA A 697 -14.93 -15.78 -12.32
CA ALA A 697 -15.09 -14.35 -12.61
C ALA A 697 -16.08 -14.10 -13.76
N LEU A 698 -16.04 -14.91 -14.83
CA LEU A 698 -17.03 -14.83 -15.91
C LEU A 698 -18.42 -15.33 -15.51
N ALA A 699 -18.50 -16.26 -14.56
CA ALA A 699 -19.79 -16.76 -14.05
C ALA A 699 -20.46 -15.76 -13.09
N ALA A 700 -19.67 -15.02 -12.32
CA ALA A 700 -20.14 -14.01 -11.37
C ALA A 700 -20.72 -12.76 -12.06
N ASP A 701 -20.21 -12.41 -13.26
CA ASP A 701 -20.68 -11.26 -14.03
C ASP A 701 -21.01 -11.63 -15.48
N LYS A 702 -22.30 -11.68 -15.78
CA LYS A 702 -22.81 -12.00 -17.11
C LYS A 702 -22.31 -11.03 -18.18
N SER A 703 -22.13 -9.75 -17.86
CA SER A 703 -21.66 -8.75 -18.83
C SER A 703 -20.24 -9.03 -19.31
N LYS A 704 -19.38 -9.57 -18.43
CA LYS A 704 -18.03 -10.03 -18.81
C LYS A 704 -18.10 -11.23 -19.74
N GLY A 705 -19.03 -12.17 -19.48
CA GLY A 705 -19.29 -13.31 -20.37
C GLY A 705 -19.82 -12.93 -21.76
N GLU A 706 -20.38 -11.73 -21.93
CA GLU A 706 -20.77 -11.17 -23.22
C GLU A 706 -19.59 -10.52 -23.97
N LEU A 707 -18.52 -10.15 -23.25
CA LEU A 707 -17.31 -9.53 -23.81
C LEU A 707 -16.18 -10.52 -24.05
N PHE A 708 -16.01 -11.51 -23.18
CA PHE A 708 -14.91 -12.47 -23.16
C PHE A 708 -15.45 -13.90 -23.14
N ASP A 709 -14.95 -14.72 -24.06
CA ASP A 709 -15.31 -16.14 -24.10
C ASP A 709 -14.66 -16.93 -22.95
N ARG A 710 -15.29 -18.04 -22.59
CA ARG A 710 -14.76 -18.99 -21.61
C ARG A 710 -13.59 -19.76 -22.21
N LEU A 711 -12.72 -20.29 -21.35
CA LEU A 711 -11.66 -21.18 -21.80
C LEU A 711 -12.29 -22.47 -22.36
N LYS A 712 -12.04 -22.71 -23.65
CA LYS A 712 -12.49 -23.88 -24.40
C LYS A 712 -11.28 -24.71 -24.80
N PHE A 713 -11.42 -26.01 -24.95
CA PHE A 713 -10.36 -26.89 -25.46
C PHE A 713 -10.94 -28.16 -26.08
N VAL A 714 -10.16 -28.83 -26.92
CA VAL A 714 -10.43 -30.19 -27.41
C VAL A 714 -9.48 -31.14 -26.69
N ARG A 715 -9.96 -32.29 -26.20
CA ARG A 715 -9.05 -33.28 -25.59
C ARG A 715 -8.18 -33.90 -26.66
N TYR A 716 -6.91 -34.13 -26.36
CA TYR A 716 -5.95 -34.71 -27.30
C TYR A 716 -6.45 -36.03 -27.92
N ARG A 717 -6.99 -36.94 -27.10
CA ARG A 717 -7.53 -38.23 -27.57
C ARG A 717 -8.75 -38.11 -28.47
N ASP A 718 -9.54 -37.07 -28.31
CA ASP A 718 -10.71 -36.81 -29.16
C ASP A 718 -10.25 -36.16 -30.47
N PHE A 719 -9.30 -35.23 -30.38
CA PHE A 719 -8.67 -34.60 -31.55
C PHE A 719 -7.97 -35.64 -32.45
N GLU A 720 -7.16 -36.53 -31.86
CA GLU A 720 -6.46 -37.63 -32.55
C GLU A 720 -7.42 -38.56 -33.31
N LYS A 721 -8.57 -38.89 -32.69
CA LYS A 721 -9.60 -39.75 -33.31
C LYS A 721 -10.38 -39.04 -34.40
N PHE A 722 -10.52 -37.71 -34.32
CA PHE A 722 -11.33 -36.94 -35.24
C PHE A 722 -10.69 -36.86 -36.64
N GLY A 723 -9.36 -36.89 -36.73
CA GLY A 723 -8.64 -37.08 -37.99
C GLY A 723 -8.50 -35.84 -38.89
N ARG A 724 -8.98 -34.68 -38.43
CA ARG A 724 -8.81 -33.36 -39.07
C ARG A 724 -9.01 -32.26 -38.02
N LEU A 725 -8.84 -30.99 -38.40
CA LEU A 725 -9.26 -29.89 -37.52
C LEU A 725 -10.80 -29.93 -37.32
N PRO A 726 -11.32 -29.95 -36.07
CA PRO A 726 -12.75 -29.90 -35.79
C PRO A 726 -13.29 -28.47 -35.81
N MET A 727 -14.54 -28.28 -36.24
CA MET A 727 -15.24 -27.00 -36.19
C MET A 727 -15.90 -26.77 -34.82
N SER A 728 -16.13 -25.50 -34.45
CA SER A 728 -16.78 -25.16 -33.17
C SER A 728 -18.19 -25.74 -33.03
N THR A 729 -18.88 -25.92 -34.16
CA THR A 729 -20.23 -26.47 -34.26
C THR A 729 -20.29 -28.01 -34.24
N GLU A 730 -19.14 -28.70 -34.33
CA GLU A 730 -19.06 -30.17 -34.43
C GLU A 730 -19.00 -30.86 -33.05
N GLY A 731 -19.19 -30.10 -31.97
CA GLY A 731 -19.36 -30.63 -30.61
C GLY A 731 -18.11 -31.28 -29.99
N GLN A 732 -16.93 -31.11 -30.60
CA GLN A 732 -15.67 -31.62 -30.06
C GLN A 732 -15.07 -30.74 -28.96
N THR A 733 -15.54 -29.49 -28.86
CA THR A 733 -15.01 -28.48 -27.93
C THR A 733 -15.66 -28.61 -26.55
N GLN A 734 -14.82 -28.65 -25.51
CA GLN A 734 -15.23 -28.66 -24.11
C GLN A 734 -14.98 -27.28 -23.50
N VAL A 735 -15.93 -26.79 -22.71
CA VAL A 735 -15.76 -25.59 -21.89
C VAL A 735 -15.18 -26.01 -20.55
N PHE A 736 -14.09 -25.37 -20.11
CA PHE A 736 -13.47 -25.64 -18.82
C PHE A 736 -14.49 -25.49 -17.68
N ASN A 737 -14.54 -26.50 -16.80
CA ASN A 737 -15.47 -26.53 -15.67
C ASN A 737 -14.72 -26.53 -14.33
N PRO A 738 -14.83 -25.47 -13.52
CA PRO A 738 -14.11 -25.37 -12.25
C PRO A 738 -14.49 -26.47 -11.24
N LYS A 739 -15.74 -26.97 -11.28
CA LYS A 739 -16.21 -28.01 -10.34
C LYS A 739 -15.54 -29.36 -10.60
N LYS A 740 -15.30 -29.71 -11.86
CA LYS A 740 -14.68 -30.99 -12.26
C LYS A 740 -13.15 -30.99 -12.10
N ALA A 741 -12.53 -29.82 -12.00
CA ALA A 741 -11.10 -29.68 -11.78
C ALA A 741 -10.67 -30.23 -10.39
N GLY A 742 -11.48 -30.04 -9.35
CA GLY A 742 -11.21 -30.59 -8.00
C GLY A 742 -11.34 -32.12 -7.91
N GLU A 743 -12.06 -32.73 -8.84
CA GLU A 743 -12.30 -34.18 -8.92
C GLU A 743 -11.28 -34.89 -9.84
N GLY A 744 -10.34 -34.14 -10.44
CA GLY A 744 -9.26 -34.67 -11.29
C GLY A 744 -9.69 -35.10 -12.71
N GLY A 745 -10.89 -34.71 -13.16
CA GLY A 745 -11.50 -35.13 -14.43
C GLY A 745 -11.37 -34.16 -15.62
N GLU A 746 -10.80 -32.98 -15.40
CA GLU A 746 -10.57 -31.95 -16.43
C GLU A 746 -9.16 -32.00 -17.04
N ALA A 747 -8.95 -31.25 -18.14
CA ALA A 747 -7.61 -31.10 -18.72
C ALA A 747 -6.68 -30.31 -17.78
N ASN A 748 -5.68 -31.02 -17.22
CA ASN A 748 -4.69 -30.42 -16.33
C ASN A 748 -3.60 -29.69 -17.11
N PHE A 749 -3.32 -30.13 -18.34
CA PHE A 749 -2.33 -29.53 -19.22
C PHE A 749 -2.99 -29.06 -20.52
N ILE A 750 -2.80 -27.81 -20.90
CA ILE A 750 -3.38 -27.23 -22.11
C ILE A 750 -2.28 -26.68 -23.01
N VAL A 751 -2.27 -27.12 -24.27
CA VAL A 751 -1.37 -26.65 -25.33
C VAL A 751 -2.12 -25.72 -26.25
N PHE A 752 -1.57 -24.53 -26.50
CA PHE A 752 -2.01 -23.62 -27.54
C PHE A 752 -1.23 -23.87 -28.83
N PHE A 753 -1.94 -23.99 -29.95
CA PHE A 753 -1.30 -24.00 -31.27
C PHE A 753 -1.38 -22.66 -31.96
N SER A 754 -0.21 -22.14 -32.35
CA SER A 754 -0.08 -21.01 -33.25
C SER A 754 0.37 -21.48 -34.63
N TYR A 755 -0.36 -21.15 -35.69
CA TYR A 755 -0.09 -21.64 -37.03
C TYR A 755 -0.59 -20.68 -38.12
N THR A 756 -0.09 -20.89 -39.34
CA THR A 756 -0.46 -20.12 -40.54
C THR A 756 -1.53 -20.85 -41.34
N TRP A 757 -2.36 -20.07 -42.04
CA TRP A 757 -3.29 -20.64 -43.03
C TRP A 757 -2.53 -21.17 -44.23
N CYS A 758 -3.02 -22.27 -44.79
CA CYS A 758 -2.56 -22.83 -46.05
C CYS A 758 -3.57 -22.54 -47.16
N TRP A 759 -3.16 -22.74 -48.42
CA TRP A 759 -4.02 -22.51 -49.57
C TRP A 759 -4.87 -23.75 -49.85
N ASN A 760 -6.19 -23.64 -49.74
CA ASN A 760 -7.09 -24.74 -50.08
C ASN A 760 -7.42 -24.69 -51.58
N LYS A 761 -6.89 -25.67 -52.33
CA LYS A 761 -6.97 -25.70 -53.80
C LYS A 761 -8.40 -25.89 -54.30
N LYS A 762 -9.21 -26.73 -53.67
CA LYS A 762 -10.63 -26.95 -53.98
C LYS A 762 -11.49 -25.72 -53.68
N ALA A 763 -11.22 -25.05 -52.56
CA ALA A 763 -11.97 -23.88 -52.14
C ALA A 763 -11.55 -22.60 -52.90
N GLY A 764 -10.32 -22.57 -53.44
CA GLY A 764 -9.76 -21.41 -54.14
C GLY A 764 -9.50 -20.22 -53.21
N ILE A 765 -9.43 -20.47 -51.90
CA ILE A 765 -9.24 -19.46 -50.87
C ILE A 765 -8.21 -19.95 -49.83
N PRO A 766 -7.57 -19.03 -49.09
CA PRO A 766 -6.87 -19.38 -47.87
C PRO A 766 -7.79 -20.16 -46.91
N SER A 767 -7.27 -21.16 -46.22
CA SER A 767 -8.00 -21.95 -45.22
C SER A 767 -7.09 -22.34 -44.05
N PRO A 768 -7.63 -22.57 -42.84
CA PRO A 768 -6.86 -23.05 -41.69
C PRO A 768 -6.18 -24.41 -41.91
N ASP A 769 -6.73 -25.24 -42.80
CA ASP A 769 -6.10 -26.49 -43.24
C ASP A 769 -6.36 -26.75 -44.73
N ASP A 770 -5.54 -27.61 -45.33
CA ASP A 770 -5.71 -28.02 -46.71
C ASP A 770 -6.47 -29.35 -46.81
N GLU A 771 -6.69 -29.80 -48.03
CA GLU A 771 -7.41 -31.04 -48.30
C GLU A 771 -6.65 -32.30 -47.86
N GLU A 772 -5.35 -32.17 -47.61
CA GLU A 772 -4.48 -33.23 -47.14
C GLU A 772 -4.36 -33.22 -45.61
N HIS A 773 -5.04 -32.29 -44.94
CA HIS A 773 -5.00 -32.09 -43.49
C HIS A 773 -3.57 -31.85 -42.98
N THR A 774 -2.78 -31.09 -43.75
CA THR A 774 -1.37 -30.81 -43.46
C THR A 774 -1.17 -30.18 -42.08
N GLN A 775 -1.95 -29.17 -41.71
CA GLN A 775 -1.79 -28.52 -40.40
C GLN A 775 -2.21 -29.44 -39.26
N TYR A 776 -3.31 -30.18 -39.42
CA TYR A 776 -3.69 -31.22 -38.46
C TYR A 776 -2.56 -32.25 -38.26
N GLY A 777 -1.98 -32.76 -39.35
CA GLY A 777 -0.87 -33.71 -39.29
C GLY A 777 0.36 -33.14 -38.58
N ARG A 778 0.69 -31.86 -38.83
CA ARG A 778 1.76 -31.15 -38.12
C ARG A 778 1.46 -30.98 -36.63
N MET A 779 0.22 -30.66 -36.25
CA MET A 779 -0.19 -30.56 -34.84
C MET A 779 -0.03 -31.91 -34.12
N ILE A 780 -0.46 -33.02 -34.74
CA ILE A 780 -0.28 -34.36 -34.18
C ILE A 780 1.20 -34.68 -34.00
N GLY A 781 2.01 -34.52 -35.05
CA GLY A 781 3.46 -34.77 -34.96
C GLY A 781 4.15 -33.92 -33.88
N ALA A 782 3.74 -32.66 -33.74
CA ALA A 782 4.25 -31.79 -32.69
C ALA A 782 3.85 -32.25 -31.28
N LEU A 783 2.60 -32.69 -31.08
CA LEU A 783 2.14 -33.24 -29.79
C LEU A 783 2.84 -34.55 -29.44
N GLU A 784 3.02 -35.44 -30.40
CA GLU A 784 3.74 -36.70 -30.20
C GLU A 784 5.20 -36.45 -29.81
N ALA A 785 5.89 -35.55 -30.52
CA ALA A 785 7.25 -35.14 -30.17
C ALA A 785 7.31 -34.47 -28.79
N PHE A 786 6.33 -33.63 -28.45
CA PHE A 786 6.26 -32.95 -27.15
C PHE A 786 6.03 -33.93 -26.01
N LEU A 787 5.09 -34.87 -26.16
CA LEU A 787 4.82 -35.92 -25.16
C LEU A 787 6.02 -36.87 -25.00
N ALA A 788 6.76 -37.14 -26.08
CA ALA A 788 8.00 -37.92 -25.98
C ALA A 788 9.09 -37.20 -25.17
N GLN A 789 9.19 -35.86 -25.29
CA GLN A 789 10.11 -35.04 -24.48
C GLN A 789 9.62 -34.84 -23.03
N HIS A 790 8.32 -34.99 -22.77
CA HIS A 790 7.69 -34.74 -21.46
C HIS A 790 6.81 -35.92 -21.00
N PRO A 791 7.40 -37.07 -20.62
CA PRO A 791 6.67 -38.30 -20.31
C PRO A 791 5.82 -38.24 -19.03
N TRP A 792 5.95 -37.18 -18.23
CA TRP A 792 5.16 -36.94 -17.02
C TRP A 792 3.76 -36.36 -17.32
N ILE A 793 3.51 -35.91 -18.54
CA ILE A 793 2.20 -35.38 -18.96
C ILE A 793 1.29 -36.56 -19.35
N ASP A 794 0.15 -36.68 -18.68
CA ASP A 794 -0.88 -37.67 -19.03
C ASP A 794 -1.63 -37.26 -20.30
N PRO A 795 -1.52 -38.01 -21.42
CA PRO A 795 -2.21 -37.68 -22.67
C PRO A 795 -3.74 -37.69 -22.55
N ALA A 796 -4.32 -38.38 -21.56
CA ALA A 796 -5.76 -38.38 -21.32
C ALA A 796 -6.27 -37.07 -20.67
N LYS A 797 -5.37 -36.31 -20.04
CA LYS A 797 -5.64 -35.01 -19.40
C LYS A 797 -5.03 -33.84 -20.17
N LEU A 798 -4.56 -34.08 -21.40
CA LEU A 798 -4.06 -33.07 -22.31
C LEU A 798 -5.22 -32.45 -23.10
N GLY A 799 -5.36 -31.12 -22.98
CA GLY A 799 -6.26 -30.29 -23.78
C GLY A 799 -5.49 -29.51 -24.83
N ILE A 800 -6.16 -29.20 -25.93
CA ILE A 800 -5.64 -28.42 -27.05
C ILE A 800 -6.54 -27.22 -27.23
N TRP A 801 -5.96 -26.02 -27.19
CA TRP A 801 -6.65 -24.80 -27.56
C TRP A 801 -6.27 -24.42 -29.00
N LEU A 802 -7.27 -24.50 -29.89
CA LEU A 802 -7.12 -24.21 -31.32
C LEU A 802 -7.73 -22.84 -31.61
N VAL A 803 -6.91 -21.92 -32.10
CA VAL A 803 -7.36 -20.59 -32.51
C VAL A 803 -7.06 -20.37 -33.98
N CYS A 804 -8.00 -19.70 -34.63
CA CYS A 804 -7.87 -19.22 -35.97
C CYS A 804 -8.39 -17.76 -36.00
N PRO A 805 -7.51 -16.75 -35.95
CA PRO A 805 -7.94 -15.37 -35.92
C PRO A 805 -8.00 -14.82 -37.35
N ILE A 806 -9.14 -14.96 -38.01
CA ILE A 806 -9.52 -14.08 -39.12
C ILE A 806 -10.92 -13.53 -38.83
N PHE A 807 -11.05 -12.21 -38.87
CA PHE A 807 -12.29 -11.47 -38.72
C PHE A 807 -12.90 -11.32 -40.11
N MET A 808 -13.87 -12.16 -40.46
CA MET A 808 -14.61 -11.96 -41.70
C MET A 808 -15.47 -10.68 -41.56
N CYS A 809 -15.17 -9.66 -42.36
CA CYS A 809 -15.96 -8.44 -42.39
C CYS A 809 -17.36 -8.75 -42.93
N ALA A 810 -18.40 -8.34 -42.19
CA ALA A 810 -19.82 -8.48 -42.53
C ALA A 810 -20.27 -7.72 -43.80
N ALA A 811 -19.34 -7.29 -44.66
CA ALA A 811 -19.59 -6.46 -45.83
C ALA A 811 -19.50 -7.22 -47.17
N VAL A 812 -19.15 -8.51 -47.20
CA VAL A 812 -19.17 -9.29 -48.45
C VAL A 812 -20.46 -10.09 -48.54
N LEU A 813 -21.36 -9.60 -49.39
CA LEU A 813 -22.59 -10.24 -49.88
C LEU A 813 -22.31 -11.57 -50.61
N CYS A 814 -21.85 -12.60 -49.91
CA CYS A 814 -21.76 -13.97 -50.40
C CYS A 814 -22.15 -14.93 -49.27
N ALA A 815 -23.44 -14.95 -48.94
CA ALA A 815 -24.01 -15.73 -47.84
C ALA A 815 -24.14 -17.25 -48.09
N ASP A 816 -23.52 -17.82 -49.14
CA ASP A 816 -23.82 -19.21 -49.53
C ASP A 816 -22.65 -20.19 -49.59
N LYS A 817 -21.39 -19.78 -49.42
CA LYS A 817 -20.25 -20.72 -49.36
C LYS A 817 -19.14 -20.11 -48.52
N PHE A 818 -18.48 -20.94 -47.70
CA PHE A 818 -17.29 -20.70 -46.87
C PHE A 818 -17.54 -20.64 -45.35
N ASP A 819 -18.19 -21.67 -44.82
CA ASP A 819 -18.01 -22.12 -43.44
C ASP A 819 -16.73 -22.96 -43.33
N GLN A 820 -15.63 -22.40 -42.84
CA GLN A 820 -14.43 -23.18 -42.50
C GLN A 820 -13.69 -22.56 -41.32
N ASP A 821 -14.11 -22.76 -40.07
CA ASP A 821 -13.26 -22.42 -38.92
C ASP A 821 -13.47 -23.27 -37.64
N TYR A 822 -12.36 -23.39 -36.86
CA TYR A 822 -12.00 -24.60 -36.13
C TYR A 822 -11.96 -24.47 -34.58
N ALA A 823 -12.83 -25.26 -33.94
CA ALA A 823 -13.05 -25.64 -32.55
C ALA A 823 -13.29 -24.59 -31.44
N CYS A 824 -12.27 -23.83 -31.02
CA CYS A 824 -12.31 -23.19 -29.68
C CYS A 824 -12.71 -21.72 -29.67
N VAL A 825 -12.89 -21.10 -30.84
CA VAL A 825 -13.53 -19.79 -31.03
C VAL A 825 -14.78 -20.02 -31.88
N ASP A 826 -15.90 -19.37 -31.53
CA ASP A 826 -17.11 -19.40 -32.36
C ASP A 826 -16.98 -18.41 -33.51
N GLN A 827 -17.12 -18.87 -34.74
CA GLN A 827 -16.72 -18.14 -35.93
C GLN A 827 -17.91 -17.41 -36.56
N LEU A 828 -19.12 -17.79 -36.15
CA LEU A 828 -20.32 -16.99 -36.36
C LEU A 828 -20.35 -15.76 -35.43
N SER A 829 -19.57 -15.78 -34.36
CA SER A 829 -19.46 -14.68 -33.38
C SER A 829 -18.04 -14.60 -32.77
N PRO A 830 -17.00 -14.28 -33.57
CA PRO A 830 -15.60 -14.42 -33.16
C PRO A 830 -15.15 -13.38 -32.14
N ALA A 831 -15.92 -12.30 -31.97
CA ALA A 831 -15.54 -11.17 -31.14
C ALA A 831 -15.14 -11.58 -29.72
N THR A 832 -15.94 -12.39 -29.03
CA THR A 832 -15.68 -12.77 -27.62
C THR A 832 -14.46 -13.67 -27.47
N GLY A 833 -14.23 -14.58 -28.41
CA GLY A 833 -13.05 -15.45 -28.42
C GLY A 833 -11.77 -14.68 -28.72
N VAL A 834 -11.81 -13.75 -29.68
CA VAL A 834 -10.68 -12.86 -30.00
C VAL A 834 -10.39 -11.90 -28.85
N ASN A 835 -11.41 -11.37 -28.18
CA ASN A 835 -11.24 -10.57 -26.96
C ASN A 835 -10.60 -11.39 -25.84
N ALA A 836 -10.95 -12.67 -25.69
CA ALA A 836 -10.37 -13.53 -24.66
C ALA A 836 -8.97 -14.05 -24.99
N LEU A 837 -8.44 -13.83 -26.20
CA LEU A 837 -7.19 -14.44 -26.67
C LEU A 837 -6.01 -14.27 -25.70
N PRO A 838 -5.66 -13.05 -25.23
CA PRO A 838 -4.55 -12.88 -24.30
C PRO A 838 -4.81 -13.57 -22.94
N LEU A 839 -6.07 -13.56 -22.46
CA LEU A 839 -6.46 -14.17 -21.18
C LEU A 839 -6.48 -15.70 -21.24
N ASN A 840 -6.89 -16.28 -22.37
CA ASN A 840 -6.91 -17.72 -22.59
C ASN A 840 -5.50 -18.28 -22.83
N LEU A 841 -4.63 -17.55 -23.55
CA LEU A 841 -3.23 -17.95 -23.74
C LEU A 841 -2.48 -17.97 -22.40
N MET A 842 -2.74 -17.00 -21.52
CA MET A 842 -2.22 -17.00 -20.14
C MET A 842 -2.64 -18.23 -19.32
N GLN A 843 -3.77 -18.85 -19.63
CA GLN A 843 -4.24 -20.07 -18.97
C GLN A 843 -3.65 -21.36 -19.57
N CYS A 844 -2.94 -21.28 -20.70
CA CYS A 844 -2.29 -22.42 -21.35
C CYS A 844 -0.92 -22.71 -20.71
N ASN A 845 -0.52 -23.98 -20.63
CA ASN A 845 0.79 -24.36 -20.10
C ASN A 845 1.89 -24.12 -21.13
N THR A 846 1.60 -24.39 -22.40
CA THR A 846 2.58 -24.40 -23.46
C THR A 846 1.99 -23.85 -24.74
N VAL A 847 2.80 -23.06 -25.45
CA VAL A 847 2.54 -22.62 -26.82
C VAL A 847 3.43 -23.44 -27.76
N ILE A 848 2.83 -24.00 -28.81
CA ILE A 848 3.58 -24.64 -29.91
C ILE A 848 3.29 -23.87 -31.19
N SER A 849 4.33 -23.27 -31.76
CA SER A 849 4.28 -22.55 -33.02
C SER A 849 4.65 -23.48 -34.18
N LEU A 850 3.71 -23.71 -35.10
CA LEU A 850 3.97 -24.45 -36.33
C LEU A 850 4.65 -23.51 -37.34
N PHE A 851 5.98 -23.59 -37.38
CA PHE A 851 6.78 -22.60 -38.07
C PHE A 851 6.84 -22.83 -39.58
N ASP A 852 6.79 -21.73 -40.33
CA ASP A 852 7.12 -21.66 -41.75
C ASP A 852 7.81 -20.32 -42.05
N GLU A 853 8.30 -20.14 -43.27
CA GLU A 853 9.00 -18.93 -43.71
C GLU A 853 8.18 -17.63 -43.58
N ARG A 854 6.84 -17.74 -43.51
CA ARG A 854 5.92 -16.60 -43.42
C ARG A 854 5.45 -16.32 -42.00
N TYR A 855 5.71 -17.21 -41.05
CA TYR A 855 5.15 -17.17 -39.70
C TYR A 855 5.38 -15.81 -39.00
N TYR A 856 6.63 -15.33 -38.93
CA TYR A 856 6.92 -14.02 -38.33
C TYR A 856 6.50 -12.81 -39.17
N SER A 857 6.12 -13.00 -40.44
CA SER A 857 5.62 -11.90 -41.27
C SER A 857 4.13 -11.59 -41.00
N ARG A 858 3.40 -12.55 -40.41
CA ARG A 858 1.97 -12.45 -40.13
C ARG A 858 1.72 -11.74 -38.80
N ALA A 859 0.79 -10.79 -38.80
CA ALA A 859 0.53 -9.95 -37.64
C ALA A 859 -0.05 -10.75 -36.46
N TRP A 860 -1.05 -11.61 -36.68
CA TRP A 860 -1.66 -12.42 -35.61
C TRP A 860 -0.68 -13.38 -34.94
N CYS A 861 0.15 -14.11 -35.71
CA CYS A 861 1.20 -14.96 -35.16
C CYS A 861 2.21 -14.14 -34.35
N SER A 862 2.58 -12.95 -34.83
CA SER A 862 3.49 -12.05 -34.11
C SER A 862 2.90 -11.56 -32.77
N LEU A 863 1.58 -11.31 -32.72
CA LEU A 863 0.87 -10.97 -31.48
C LEU A 863 0.89 -12.13 -30.48
N GLU A 864 0.64 -13.36 -30.91
CA GLU A 864 0.71 -14.55 -30.05
C GLU A 864 2.11 -14.78 -29.49
N VAL A 865 3.15 -14.56 -30.32
CA VAL A 865 4.54 -14.59 -29.89
C VAL A 865 4.82 -13.48 -28.87
N LEU A 866 4.28 -12.27 -29.06
CA LEU A 866 4.40 -11.17 -28.10
C LEU A 866 3.78 -11.54 -26.74
N ILE A 867 2.58 -12.12 -26.74
CA ILE A 867 1.89 -12.53 -25.52
C ILE A 867 2.71 -13.58 -24.78
N VAL A 868 3.12 -14.67 -25.44
CA VAL A 868 3.86 -15.74 -24.76
C VAL A 868 5.22 -15.28 -24.26
N GLN A 869 5.94 -14.42 -24.98
CA GLN A 869 7.19 -13.84 -24.50
C GLN A 869 6.98 -12.97 -23.26
N THR A 870 5.90 -12.17 -23.24
CA THR A 870 5.53 -11.34 -22.10
C THR A 870 5.25 -12.20 -20.87
N LEU A 871 4.42 -13.24 -21.02
CA LEU A 871 4.07 -14.16 -19.95
C LEU A 871 5.27 -14.94 -19.41
N ARG A 872 6.14 -15.45 -20.30
CA ARG A 872 7.38 -16.14 -19.92
C ARG A 872 8.30 -15.23 -19.12
N ARG A 873 8.45 -13.96 -19.53
CA ARG A 873 9.33 -12.99 -18.87
C ARG A 873 8.83 -12.62 -17.47
N ALA A 874 7.52 -12.39 -17.34
CA ALA A 874 6.91 -11.92 -16.11
C ALA A 874 6.72 -13.02 -15.06
N TRP A 875 6.19 -14.17 -15.49
CA TRP A 875 5.66 -15.18 -14.57
C TRP A 875 6.46 -16.48 -14.53
N ARG A 876 7.22 -16.79 -15.60
CA ARG A 876 8.04 -18.02 -15.74
C ARG A 876 7.27 -19.34 -15.60
N MET A 877 5.95 -19.34 -15.88
CA MET A 877 5.10 -20.54 -15.79
C MET A 877 4.79 -21.19 -17.16
N HIS A 878 5.07 -20.47 -18.24
CA HIS A 878 4.71 -20.86 -19.61
C HIS A 878 5.93 -21.38 -20.36
N SER A 879 5.73 -22.41 -21.19
CA SER A 879 6.76 -22.90 -22.13
C SER A 879 6.38 -22.55 -23.56
N TRP A 880 7.38 -22.38 -24.43
CA TRP A 880 7.15 -22.06 -25.84
C TRP A 880 8.08 -22.88 -26.74
N TYR A 881 7.50 -23.61 -27.67
CA TYR A 881 8.19 -24.48 -28.62
C TYR A 881 7.88 -24.10 -30.06
N VAL A 882 8.80 -24.44 -30.95
CA VAL A 882 8.68 -24.33 -32.39
C VAL A 882 8.73 -25.73 -33.00
N TYR A 883 7.79 -26.03 -33.89
CA TYR A 883 7.78 -27.22 -34.73
C TYR A 883 7.99 -26.81 -36.19
N ASP A 884 9.11 -27.21 -36.78
CA ASP A 884 9.50 -26.82 -38.14
C ASP A 884 8.76 -27.64 -39.22
N LYS A 885 9.19 -27.53 -40.48
CA LYS A 885 8.62 -28.30 -41.60
C LYS A 885 9.25 -29.69 -41.72
N GLU A 886 10.45 -29.85 -41.18
CA GLU A 886 11.25 -31.07 -41.17
C GLU A 886 10.77 -32.05 -40.09
N GLY A 887 9.89 -31.61 -39.19
CA GLY A 887 9.27 -32.42 -38.14
C GLY A 887 10.02 -32.39 -36.81
N THR A 888 10.85 -31.38 -36.59
CA THR A 888 11.64 -31.22 -35.37
C THR A 888 10.94 -30.27 -34.41
N LEU A 889 10.75 -30.72 -33.16
CA LEU A 889 10.30 -29.88 -32.06
C LEU A 889 11.49 -29.36 -31.25
N SER A 890 11.61 -28.03 -31.12
CA SER A 890 12.67 -27.36 -30.37
C SER A 890 12.12 -26.24 -29.50
N GLU A 891 12.82 -25.90 -28.41
CA GLU A 891 12.44 -24.75 -27.59
C GLU A 891 12.60 -23.44 -28.41
N ALA A 892 11.60 -22.58 -28.34
CA ALA A 892 11.56 -21.37 -29.15
C ALA A 892 12.62 -20.33 -28.69
N PRO A 893 13.22 -19.58 -29.63
CA PRO A 893 14.20 -18.54 -29.29
C PRO A 893 13.58 -17.44 -28.43
N HIS A 894 14.29 -17.00 -27.39
CA HIS A 894 13.79 -16.00 -26.45
C HIS A 894 14.46 -14.62 -26.63
N GLY A 895 13.76 -13.55 -26.24
CA GLY A 895 14.39 -12.24 -25.98
C GLY A 895 14.64 -11.34 -27.19
N PHE A 896 14.05 -11.64 -28.36
CA PHE A 896 14.06 -10.71 -29.49
C PHE A 896 12.84 -9.78 -29.46
N ALA A 897 13.01 -8.55 -29.93
CA ALA A 897 11.90 -7.60 -30.01
C ALA A 897 10.98 -7.94 -31.20
N ILE A 898 9.68 -7.85 -30.98
CA ILE A 898 8.67 -8.03 -32.03
C ILE A 898 8.18 -6.66 -32.44
N ASP A 899 8.52 -6.24 -33.66
CA ASP A 899 7.95 -5.07 -34.28
C ASP A 899 6.66 -5.46 -35.00
N MET A 900 5.52 -4.92 -34.56
CA MET A 900 4.24 -5.17 -35.21
C MET A 900 4.04 -4.30 -36.48
N THR A 901 4.91 -3.33 -36.71
CA THR A 901 4.84 -2.41 -37.84
C THR A 901 5.05 -3.14 -39.17
N GLY A 902 4.18 -2.89 -40.15
CA GLY A 902 4.29 -3.47 -41.49
C GLY A 902 4.06 -4.98 -41.57
N LYS A 903 3.60 -5.63 -40.48
CA LYS A 903 3.19 -7.04 -40.51
C LYS A 903 1.95 -7.24 -41.40
N GLN A 904 1.92 -8.37 -42.09
CA GLN A 904 0.91 -8.72 -43.08
C GLN A 904 -0.38 -9.19 -42.38
N LEU A 905 -1.50 -8.62 -42.79
CA LEU A 905 -2.85 -9.06 -42.45
C LEU A 905 -3.54 -9.65 -43.69
N THR A 906 -4.50 -10.54 -43.48
CA THR A 906 -5.39 -10.98 -44.57
C THR A 906 -6.35 -9.83 -44.95
N TYR A 907 -6.84 -9.10 -43.95
CA TYR A 907 -7.71 -7.93 -44.09
C TYR A 907 -7.14 -6.77 -43.27
N GLU A 908 -6.86 -5.65 -43.91
CA GLU A 908 -6.24 -4.48 -43.24
C GLU A 908 -7.20 -3.80 -42.24
N GLU A 909 -8.50 -4.03 -42.38
CA GLU A 909 -9.54 -3.58 -41.45
C GLU A 909 -9.37 -4.16 -40.03
N GLU A 910 -8.61 -5.26 -39.88
CA GLU A 910 -8.30 -5.89 -38.58
C GLU A 910 -7.23 -5.14 -37.78
N ARG A 911 -6.45 -4.28 -38.42
CA ARG A 911 -5.29 -3.61 -37.81
C ARG A 911 -5.61 -2.88 -36.50
N PRO A 912 -6.71 -2.09 -36.38
CA PRO A 912 -7.04 -1.43 -35.12
C PRO A 912 -7.29 -2.42 -33.98
N LYS A 913 -7.90 -3.58 -34.26
CA LYS A 913 -8.15 -4.60 -33.24
C LYS A 913 -6.85 -5.23 -32.76
N LEU A 914 -5.94 -5.48 -33.68
CA LEU A 914 -4.63 -6.04 -33.36
C LEU A 914 -3.77 -5.06 -32.56
N GLU A 915 -3.75 -3.78 -32.92
CA GLU A 915 -3.08 -2.72 -32.15
C GLU A 915 -3.66 -2.60 -30.73
N PHE A 916 -4.99 -2.73 -30.59
CA PHE A 916 -5.65 -2.78 -29.29
C PHE A 916 -5.15 -3.97 -28.45
N LEU A 917 -5.18 -5.18 -29.01
CA LEU A 917 -4.73 -6.40 -28.33
C LEU A 917 -3.25 -6.37 -28.00
N GLU A 918 -2.40 -5.80 -28.86
CA GLU A 918 -0.97 -5.60 -28.61
C GLU A 918 -0.76 -4.79 -27.33
N ARG A 919 -1.49 -3.68 -27.16
CA ARG A 919 -1.43 -2.85 -25.94
C ARG A 919 -1.90 -3.63 -24.71
N GLN A 920 -3.02 -4.34 -24.80
CA GLN A 920 -3.54 -5.11 -23.66
C GLN A 920 -2.59 -6.26 -23.29
N SER A 921 -1.92 -6.87 -24.27
CA SER A 921 -0.97 -7.96 -24.06
C SER A 921 0.27 -7.51 -23.31
N LYS A 922 0.73 -6.27 -23.54
CA LYS A 922 1.86 -5.68 -22.79
C LYS A 922 1.54 -5.48 -21.31
N LEU A 923 0.27 -5.35 -20.93
CA LEU A 923 -0.16 -5.21 -19.54
C LEU A 923 -0.18 -6.54 -18.77
N LEU A 924 -0.04 -7.68 -19.46
CA LEU A 924 -0.08 -9.01 -18.83
C LEU A 924 1.20 -9.39 -18.09
N GLY A 925 2.27 -8.59 -18.17
CA GLY A 925 3.59 -8.92 -17.63
C GLY A 925 4.20 -7.84 -16.75
#